data_AF-A0A949I4U1-F1
#
_entry.id   AF-A0A949I4U1-F1
#
_cell.length_a   1.000
_cell.length_b   1.000
_cell.length_c   1.000
_cell.angle_alpha   90.00
_cell.angle_beta   90.00
_cell.angle_gamma   90.00
#
_symmetry.space_group_name_H-M   'P 1'
#
loop_
_entity.id
_entity.type
_entity.pdbx_description
1 polymer ?
#
loop_
_entity_poly.entity_id
_entity_poly.type
_entity_poly.pdbx_seq_one_letter_code
_entity_poly.pdbx_strand_id
1 'polypeptide(L)'
;MTAEYKVHGSIAVITLNNPPVNGLGHATRLAITEGLDKAQADAAVKAVVITGAGKAFSGGADIREFNTPKMAQEPSLHSVIRAIETSTKPVVAAIHSVCMGGGLELALGCHYRIAAPGAQIALPEVKLGLLPGAGGTQRLPRVIGVENALNMIVSGEAVKSEMLAMAPGQKLFDKMAASAESLAQEALAFAAEVADKRPMPLVRNLPCTHPDADAYFQFARNTVGAMAKNFPAPRKCVDCVAAAVSKKFDDGLAFEREQFIALMMTPESRALRHAFFGERAAGKIADVPDDTPVREIKHVAVIGAGTMGGGISMNFLNAGIPVTMLEMKQEALDRGVATIRKNYEAQVKKGKLKQDKYEQRMSLLKTTLSYDDLKNADMVIEAVFEDMGVKEQVFKQLDAVMKPGAILASNTSTLDLNKIAAFTKRPQDVIGTHFFSPANVMKLLEVVRGDKTAKDVLATVMKLGKAIKKTAVVSGVCDGFIGNRMIEQYSRQAGFLLEEGCTPQQVDKAVEKFGFAMGPFRMGDLAGNDIGWAIRKRRYLEKPNMKYSKTADLLCEMGRFGQKTGAGWYDYQAGKRDALPSAVVDKMIEGHRKALGITPRRISDDEIVHRLVFSLVNEGAHILEEGIASKASDIDMVYLTGYGFPLWRGGPMLYADQYGLFNVAHAMKRFAQNPHDDASFWQPAPRLAKLAAEGKTFN
;
A
#
# COMPACT_ATOMS: atom_id res chain seq x y z
N MET A 1 -19.03 -21.38 15.81
CA MET A 1 -17.88 -21.81 16.62
C MET A 1 -16.62 -21.42 15.85
N THR A 2 -15.65 -20.76 16.47
CA THR A 2 -14.42 -20.24 15.81
C THR A 2 -13.23 -21.21 15.88
N ALA A 3 -13.37 -22.30 16.61
CA ALA A 3 -12.55 -23.50 16.49
C ALA A 3 -13.45 -24.75 16.69
N GLU A 4 -13.12 -25.84 16.02
CA GLU A 4 -13.83 -27.12 16.09
C GLU A 4 -12.99 -28.13 16.87
N TYR A 5 -13.63 -28.93 17.72
CA TYR A 5 -12.98 -29.99 18.50
C TYR A 5 -13.49 -31.36 18.03
N LYS A 6 -12.59 -32.25 17.60
CA LYS A 6 -12.93 -33.61 17.19
C LYS A 6 -11.89 -34.62 17.64
N VAL A 7 -12.32 -35.78 18.13
CA VAL A 7 -11.41 -36.86 18.55
C VAL A 7 -11.30 -37.91 17.44
N HIS A 8 -10.08 -38.34 17.16
CA HIS A 8 -9.71 -39.36 16.18
C HIS A 8 -8.87 -40.42 16.90
N GLY A 9 -9.51 -41.51 17.33
CA GLY A 9 -8.86 -42.51 18.20
C GLY A 9 -8.43 -41.88 19.52
N SER A 10 -7.12 -41.88 19.81
CA SER A 10 -6.53 -41.25 20.99
C SER A 10 -6.06 -39.80 20.77
N ILE A 11 -6.33 -39.20 19.61
CA ILE A 11 -5.84 -37.85 19.26
C ILE A 11 -7.00 -36.86 19.19
N ALA A 12 -6.93 -35.77 19.95
CA ALA A 12 -7.86 -34.65 19.79
C ALA A 12 -7.36 -33.67 18.72
N VAL A 13 -8.24 -33.20 17.86
CA VAL A 13 -7.95 -32.20 16.81
C VAL A 13 -8.73 -30.94 17.11
N ILE A 14 -8.02 -29.83 17.26
CA ILE A 14 -8.56 -28.47 17.39
C ILE A 14 -8.32 -27.75 16.06
N THR A 15 -9.38 -27.52 15.29
CA THR A 15 -9.32 -26.87 13.98
C THR A 15 -9.80 -25.44 14.09
N LEU A 16 -8.90 -24.46 13.91
CA LEU A 16 -9.26 -23.03 13.86
C LEU A 16 -10.16 -22.78 12.64
N ASN A 17 -11.33 -22.18 12.86
CA ASN A 17 -12.31 -21.91 11.81
C ASN A 17 -12.90 -20.50 11.97
N ASN A 18 -12.09 -19.49 11.63
CA ASN A 18 -12.49 -18.08 11.63
C ASN A 18 -12.07 -17.42 10.29
N PRO A 19 -12.87 -17.61 9.21
CA PRO A 19 -12.55 -17.08 7.90
C PRO A 19 -12.31 -15.55 7.90
N PRO A 20 -11.48 -15.02 6.99
CA PRO A 20 -10.86 -15.73 5.87
C PRO A 20 -9.52 -16.41 6.18
N VAL A 21 -8.88 -16.07 7.31
CA VAL A 21 -7.48 -16.46 7.61
C VAL A 21 -7.29 -17.01 9.03
N ASN A 22 -8.36 -17.44 9.69
CA ASN A 22 -8.33 -18.00 11.05
C ASN A 22 -7.68 -17.03 12.05
N GLY A 23 -8.17 -15.79 12.06
CA GLY A 23 -7.70 -14.74 12.96
C GLY A 23 -7.86 -15.14 14.43
N LEU A 24 -6.83 -14.88 15.24
CA LEU A 24 -6.78 -15.18 16.68
C LEU A 24 -7.52 -14.12 17.51
N GLY A 25 -8.77 -13.86 17.15
CA GLY A 25 -9.69 -13.03 17.93
C GLY A 25 -10.09 -13.71 19.23
N HIS A 26 -10.72 -12.98 20.15
CA HIS A 26 -11.03 -13.48 21.50
C HIS A 26 -11.78 -14.81 21.48
N ALA A 27 -12.81 -14.93 20.64
CA ALA A 27 -13.57 -16.17 20.50
C ALA A 27 -12.71 -17.36 20.01
N THR A 28 -11.76 -17.14 19.10
CA THR A 28 -10.83 -18.18 18.64
C THR A 28 -9.88 -18.59 19.77
N ARG A 29 -9.33 -17.61 20.51
CA ARG A 29 -8.41 -17.86 21.63
C ARG A 29 -9.12 -18.66 22.74
N LEU A 30 -10.34 -18.29 23.09
CA LEU A 30 -11.18 -18.99 24.06
C LEU A 30 -11.48 -20.42 23.61
N ALA A 31 -11.88 -20.62 22.34
CA ALA A 31 -12.18 -21.94 21.82
C ALA A 31 -10.96 -22.87 21.79
N ILE A 32 -9.74 -22.34 21.58
CA ILE A 32 -8.51 -23.13 21.71
C ILE A 32 -8.32 -23.59 23.15
N THR A 33 -8.43 -22.70 24.14
CA THR A 33 -8.26 -23.06 25.56
C THR A 33 -9.31 -24.05 26.03
N GLU A 34 -10.57 -23.88 25.65
CA GLU A 34 -11.65 -24.83 25.97
C GLU A 34 -11.37 -26.21 25.33
N GLY A 35 -10.87 -26.24 24.10
CA GLY A 35 -10.47 -27.46 23.42
C GLY A 35 -9.29 -28.16 24.12
N LEU A 36 -8.31 -27.40 24.61
CA LEU A 36 -7.19 -27.93 25.39
C LEU A 36 -7.68 -28.50 26.72
N ASP A 37 -8.52 -27.78 27.47
CA ASP A 37 -9.07 -28.25 28.75
C ASP A 37 -9.87 -29.54 28.57
N LYS A 38 -10.71 -29.60 27.52
CA LYS A 38 -11.46 -30.81 27.15
C LYS A 38 -10.53 -31.97 26.81
N ALA A 39 -9.49 -31.72 26.02
CA ALA A 39 -8.50 -32.73 25.69
C ALA A 39 -7.75 -33.22 26.94
N GLN A 40 -7.47 -32.36 27.91
CA GLN A 40 -6.78 -32.76 29.14
C GLN A 40 -7.65 -33.64 30.04
N ALA A 41 -8.91 -33.25 30.23
CA ALA A 41 -9.85 -33.98 31.08
C ALA A 41 -10.17 -35.38 30.54
N ASP A 42 -10.10 -35.59 29.22
CA ASP A 42 -10.39 -36.87 28.59
C ASP A 42 -9.19 -37.84 28.63
N ALA A 43 -9.25 -38.85 29.50
CA ALA A 43 -8.18 -39.85 29.65
C ALA A 43 -7.92 -40.71 28.38
N ALA A 44 -8.88 -40.81 27.46
CA ALA A 44 -8.73 -41.51 26.18
C ALA A 44 -7.86 -40.71 25.20
N VAL A 45 -7.85 -39.37 25.32
CA VAL A 45 -6.96 -38.51 24.55
C VAL A 45 -5.54 -38.57 25.11
N LYS A 46 -4.56 -38.85 24.24
CA LYS A 46 -3.14 -38.96 24.57
C LYS A 46 -2.30 -37.82 23.97
N ALA A 47 -2.74 -37.21 22.87
CA ALA A 47 -2.11 -36.02 22.29
C ALA A 47 -3.14 -35.14 21.56
N VAL A 48 -2.73 -33.91 21.23
CA VAL A 48 -3.55 -32.89 20.58
C VAL A 48 -2.87 -32.43 19.29
N VAL A 49 -3.66 -32.27 18.23
CA VAL A 49 -3.28 -31.58 17.00
C VAL A 49 -4.03 -30.25 16.94
N ILE A 50 -3.33 -29.15 16.72
CA ILE A 50 -3.91 -27.85 16.37
C ILE A 50 -3.66 -27.61 14.88
N THR A 51 -4.72 -27.28 14.13
CA THR A 51 -4.65 -26.97 12.69
C THR A 51 -5.62 -25.86 12.32
N GLY A 52 -5.64 -25.40 11.07
CA GLY A 52 -6.61 -24.43 10.56
C GLY A 52 -7.53 -25.02 9.49
N ALA A 53 -8.74 -24.47 9.36
CA ALA A 53 -9.65 -24.74 8.26
C ALA A 53 -9.36 -23.82 7.05
N GLY A 54 -9.74 -24.27 5.86
CA GLY A 54 -9.72 -23.44 4.66
C GLY A 54 -8.31 -23.09 4.18
N LYS A 55 -7.97 -21.79 4.14
CA LYS A 55 -6.78 -21.28 3.42
C LYS A 55 -5.65 -20.81 4.34
N ALA A 56 -5.69 -21.12 5.63
CA ALA A 56 -4.66 -20.74 6.58
C ALA A 56 -4.62 -21.70 7.76
N PHE A 57 -3.42 -21.96 8.31
CA PHE A 57 -3.31 -22.35 9.71
C PHE A 57 -3.83 -21.19 10.57
N SER A 58 -3.15 -20.05 10.50
CA SER A 58 -3.62 -18.76 11.03
C SER A 58 -2.82 -17.60 10.45
N GLY A 59 -3.51 -16.53 10.09
CA GLY A 59 -2.92 -15.26 9.67
C GLY A 59 -2.46 -14.37 10.84
N GLY A 60 -2.61 -14.82 12.08
CA GLY A 60 -2.20 -14.10 13.28
C GLY A 60 -3.35 -13.45 14.03
N ALA A 61 -3.05 -12.38 14.76
CA ALA A 61 -4.02 -11.65 15.56
C ALA A 61 -5.17 -11.13 14.68
N ASP A 62 -6.38 -11.10 15.25
CA ASP A 62 -7.54 -10.55 14.54
C ASP A 62 -7.44 -9.03 14.49
N ILE A 63 -7.07 -8.51 13.32
CA ILE A 63 -6.89 -7.09 13.06
C ILE A 63 -8.15 -6.27 13.39
N ARG A 64 -9.36 -6.87 13.36
CA ARG A 64 -10.61 -6.19 13.73
C ARG A 64 -10.68 -5.83 15.21
N GLU A 65 -9.93 -6.54 16.06
CA GLU A 65 -9.94 -6.35 17.51
C GLU A 65 -8.93 -5.29 17.98
N PHE A 66 -7.94 -4.89 17.16
CA PHE A 66 -6.76 -4.10 17.60
C PHE A 66 -7.07 -2.81 18.36
N ASN A 67 -8.21 -2.16 18.08
CA ASN A 67 -8.64 -0.93 18.74
C ASN A 67 -9.88 -1.14 19.63
N THR A 68 -10.09 -2.37 20.11
CA THR A 68 -11.22 -2.75 20.95
C THR A 68 -10.75 -3.40 22.25
N PRO A 69 -11.55 -3.38 23.32
CA PRO A 69 -11.23 -4.10 24.57
C PRO A 69 -10.97 -5.60 24.36
N LYS A 70 -11.52 -6.21 23.30
CA LYS A 70 -11.35 -7.64 23.00
C LYS A 70 -9.91 -8.04 22.71
N MET A 71 -9.07 -7.11 22.23
CA MET A 71 -7.65 -7.38 22.00
C MET A 71 -6.92 -7.75 23.30
N ALA A 72 -7.29 -7.11 24.41
CA ALA A 72 -6.68 -7.30 25.71
C ALA A 72 -7.43 -8.32 26.59
N GLN A 73 -8.54 -8.86 26.10
CA GLN A 73 -9.39 -9.77 26.87
C GLN A 73 -8.76 -11.17 26.97
N GLU A 74 -8.78 -11.73 28.18
CA GLU A 74 -8.35 -13.10 28.45
C GLU A 74 -9.35 -14.14 27.90
N PRO A 75 -8.88 -15.30 27.40
CA PRO A 75 -7.48 -15.69 27.30
C PRO A 75 -6.73 -14.89 26.21
N SER A 76 -5.62 -14.27 26.58
CA SER A 76 -4.70 -13.62 25.64
C SER A 76 -3.87 -14.68 24.90
N LEU A 77 -3.20 -14.32 23.81
CA LEU A 77 -2.35 -15.29 23.09
C LEU A 77 -1.21 -15.82 23.98
N HIS A 78 -0.72 -15.03 24.92
CA HIS A 78 0.25 -15.47 25.93
C HIS A 78 -0.31 -16.58 26.81
N SER A 79 -1.55 -16.41 27.28
CA SER A 79 -2.24 -17.40 28.12
C SER A 79 -2.53 -18.68 27.34
N VAL A 80 -2.94 -18.57 26.07
CA VAL A 80 -3.10 -19.73 25.18
C VAL A 80 -1.78 -20.48 25.01
N ILE A 81 -0.70 -19.78 24.70
CA ILE A 81 0.64 -20.40 24.54
C ILE A 81 1.09 -21.03 25.85
N ARG A 82 0.90 -20.38 26.99
CA ARG A 82 1.24 -20.94 28.31
C ARG A 82 0.43 -22.20 28.60
N ALA A 83 -0.87 -22.23 28.30
CA ALA A 83 -1.71 -23.41 28.46
C ALA A 83 -1.19 -24.60 27.63
N ILE A 84 -0.68 -24.33 26.42
CA ILE A 84 -0.02 -25.34 25.59
C ILE A 84 1.30 -25.81 26.21
N GLU A 85 2.17 -24.88 26.63
CA GLU A 85 3.47 -25.21 27.24
C GLU A 85 3.34 -26.00 28.55
N THR A 86 2.25 -25.79 29.31
CA THR A 86 1.95 -26.51 30.55
C THR A 86 1.10 -27.77 30.34
N SER A 87 0.73 -28.08 29.10
CA SER A 87 -0.08 -29.26 28.81
C SER A 87 0.65 -30.54 29.21
N THR A 88 -0.02 -31.47 29.89
CA THR A 88 0.52 -32.81 30.20
C THR A 88 0.50 -33.78 29.01
N LYS A 89 -0.16 -33.39 27.92
CA LYS A 89 -0.29 -34.13 26.65
C LYS A 89 0.42 -33.39 25.50
N PRO A 90 1.07 -34.11 24.56
CA PRO A 90 1.77 -33.49 23.44
C PRO A 90 0.87 -32.62 22.55
N VAL A 91 1.44 -31.45 22.26
CA VAL A 91 1.07 -30.32 21.40
C VAL A 91 1.55 -30.39 19.95
N VAL A 92 0.80 -30.85 18.93
CA VAL A 92 1.29 -30.83 17.53
C VAL A 92 0.61 -29.73 16.72
N ALA A 93 1.36 -28.76 16.20
CA ALA A 93 0.86 -27.81 15.21
C ALA A 93 0.97 -28.41 13.80
N ALA A 94 -0.15 -28.53 13.08
CA ALA A 94 -0.19 -28.95 11.68
C ALA A 94 -0.38 -27.73 10.76
N ILE A 95 0.70 -27.28 10.13
CA ILE A 95 0.80 -26.00 9.44
C ILE A 95 0.60 -26.17 7.93
N HIS A 96 -0.33 -25.41 7.36
CA HIS A 96 -0.50 -25.29 5.91
C HIS A 96 -0.81 -23.85 5.49
N SER A 97 -0.60 -23.57 4.20
CA SER A 97 -0.99 -22.35 3.49
C SER A 97 -0.42 -21.03 4.06
N VAL A 98 -0.88 -20.58 5.23
CA VAL A 98 -0.47 -19.34 5.89
C VAL A 98 -0.32 -19.58 7.39
N CYS A 99 0.87 -19.28 7.93
CA CYS A 99 1.17 -19.28 9.35
C CYS A 99 1.99 -18.02 9.68
N MET A 100 1.31 -16.96 10.09
CA MET A 100 1.90 -15.63 10.22
C MET A 100 1.61 -14.99 11.56
N GLY A 101 2.55 -14.16 12.03
CA GLY A 101 2.45 -13.37 13.25
C GLY A 101 2.07 -14.24 14.45
N GLY A 102 1.02 -13.85 15.17
CA GLY A 102 0.46 -14.65 16.26
C GLY A 102 0.15 -16.12 15.94
N GLY A 103 -0.10 -16.48 14.67
CA GLY A 103 -0.26 -17.87 14.24
C GLY A 103 1.04 -18.65 14.33
N LEU A 104 2.15 -18.03 13.91
CA LEU A 104 3.47 -18.62 14.08
C LEU A 104 3.88 -18.64 15.56
N GLU A 105 3.54 -17.61 16.34
CA GLU A 105 3.78 -17.59 17.79
C GLU A 105 3.01 -18.71 18.51
N LEU A 106 1.76 -18.97 18.11
CA LEU A 106 0.97 -20.11 18.59
C LEU A 106 1.67 -21.44 18.27
N ALA A 107 2.11 -21.63 17.02
CA ALA A 107 2.81 -22.84 16.60
C ALA A 107 4.16 -23.04 17.32
N LEU A 108 4.89 -21.95 17.60
CA LEU A 108 6.11 -21.97 18.40
C LEU A 108 5.86 -22.34 19.87
N GLY A 109 4.64 -22.10 20.36
CA GLY A 109 4.18 -22.54 21.68
C GLY A 109 3.88 -24.05 21.77
N CYS A 110 3.56 -24.69 20.64
CA CYS A 110 3.35 -26.14 20.57
C CYS A 110 4.63 -26.92 20.89
N HIS A 111 4.46 -28.17 21.31
CA HIS A 111 5.59 -29.07 21.56
C HIS A 111 6.28 -29.45 20.23
N TYR A 112 5.47 -29.79 19.21
CA TYR A 112 5.93 -30.20 17.89
C TYR A 112 5.21 -29.44 16.78
N ARG A 113 5.85 -29.36 15.59
CA ARG A 113 5.32 -28.72 14.39
C ARG A 113 5.57 -29.60 13.16
N ILE A 114 4.51 -29.90 12.42
CA ILE A 114 4.56 -30.50 11.09
C ILE A 114 4.03 -29.48 10.07
N ALA A 115 4.73 -29.29 8.94
CA ALA A 115 4.34 -28.31 7.93
C ALA A 115 4.21 -28.89 6.53
N ALA A 116 3.18 -28.47 5.80
CA ALA A 116 3.05 -28.75 4.37
C ALA A 116 3.98 -27.85 3.54
N PRO A 117 4.48 -28.32 2.38
CA PRO A 117 5.24 -27.48 1.45
C PRO A 117 4.39 -26.32 0.92
N GLY A 118 5.04 -25.19 0.63
CA GLY A 118 4.41 -23.98 0.08
C GLY A 118 3.74 -23.07 1.11
N ALA A 119 3.65 -23.48 2.38
CA ALA A 119 3.10 -22.65 3.45
C ALA A 119 3.91 -21.36 3.63
N GLN A 120 3.23 -20.21 3.72
CA GLN A 120 3.84 -18.90 3.92
C GLN A 120 4.05 -18.64 5.40
N ILE A 121 5.31 -18.54 5.83
CA ILE A 121 5.73 -18.39 7.22
C ILE A 121 6.31 -17.00 7.43
N ALA A 122 5.77 -16.21 8.38
CA ALA A 122 6.24 -14.85 8.60
C ALA A 122 5.95 -14.33 10.02
N LEU A 123 6.69 -13.30 10.42
CA LEU A 123 6.36 -12.43 11.56
C LEU A 123 6.22 -10.98 11.04
N PRO A 124 5.07 -10.62 10.42
CA PRO A 124 4.91 -9.39 9.66
C PRO A 124 4.54 -8.16 10.49
N GLU A 125 4.56 -8.23 11.82
CA GLU A 125 4.13 -7.16 12.74
C GLU A 125 4.83 -5.83 12.48
N VAL A 126 6.09 -5.86 12.04
CA VAL A 126 6.86 -4.67 11.67
C VAL A 126 6.20 -3.84 10.56
N LYS A 127 5.43 -4.48 9.66
CA LYS A 127 4.67 -3.81 8.60
C LYS A 127 3.48 -3.00 9.13
N LEU A 128 3.10 -3.23 10.39
CA LEU A 128 2.08 -2.46 11.14
C LEU A 128 2.70 -1.52 12.19
N GLY A 129 4.03 -1.34 12.15
CA GLY A 129 4.77 -0.53 13.12
C GLY A 129 4.80 -1.20 14.50
N LEU A 130 4.69 -2.52 14.55
CA LEU A 130 4.73 -3.33 15.77
C LEU A 130 5.90 -4.31 15.72
N LEU A 131 5.95 -5.21 16.71
CA LEU A 131 6.84 -6.38 16.71
C LEU A 131 6.05 -7.63 17.13
N PRO A 132 6.57 -8.84 16.93
CA PRO A 132 5.94 -10.07 17.42
C PRO A 132 5.85 -10.01 18.94
N GLY A 133 4.63 -10.07 19.47
CA GLY A 133 4.34 -9.67 20.85
C GLY A 133 3.76 -10.76 21.72
N ALA A 134 3.85 -12.03 21.33
CA ALA A 134 3.47 -13.21 22.09
C ALA A 134 4.61 -14.26 22.18
N GLY A 135 5.84 -13.77 22.18
CA GLY A 135 7.10 -14.51 22.34
C GLY A 135 7.76 -14.89 21.02
N GLY A 136 7.32 -14.36 19.88
CA GLY A 136 7.94 -14.62 18.58
C GLY A 136 9.40 -14.17 18.51
N THR A 137 9.74 -13.01 19.10
CA THR A 137 11.13 -12.52 19.13
C THR A 137 12.02 -13.34 20.05
N GLN A 138 11.41 -14.09 20.98
CA GLN A 138 12.12 -14.96 21.92
C GLN A 138 12.24 -16.39 21.36
N ARG A 139 11.19 -16.94 20.77
CA ARG A 139 11.14 -18.35 20.32
C ARG A 139 11.74 -18.56 18.93
N LEU A 140 11.52 -17.66 17.97
CA LEU A 140 12.03 -17.83 16.60
C LEU A 140 13.57 -17.94 16.52
N PRO A 141 14.39 -17.08 17.19
CA PRO A 141 15.85 -17.20 17.10
C PRO A 141 16.40 -18.48 17.74
N ARG A 142 15.63 -19.16 18.60
CA ARG A 142 15.99 -20.46 19.19
C ARG A 142 15.80 -21.64 18.22
N VAL A 143 14.97 -21.47 17.19
CA VAL A 143 14.64 -22.57 16.26
C VAL A 143 15.23 -22.40 14.87
N ILE A 144 15.56 -21.20 14.42
CA ILE A 144 16.18 -20.97 13.10
C ILE A 144 17.50 -20.20 13.15
N GLY A 145 18.00 -19.93 14.35
CA GLY A 145 19.18 -19.10 14.59
C GLY A 145 18.86 -17.61 14.60
N VAL A 146 19.74 -16.84 15.28
CA VAL A 146 19.56 -15.39 15.51
C VAL A 146 19.47 -14.61 14.20
N GLU A 147 20.33 -14.90 13.22
CA GLU A 147 20.39 -14.12 11.99
C GLU A 147 19.15 -14.27 11.11
N ASN A 148 18.72 -15.52 10.88
CA ASN A 148 17.51 -15.80 10.09
C ASN A 148 16.26 -15.24 10.77
N ALA A 149 16.16 -15.41 12.09
CA ALA A 149 15.04 -14.85 12.86
C ALA A 149 15.01 -13.33 12.80
N LEU A 150 16.16 -12.67 13.00
CA LEU A 150 16.22 -11.21 12.94
C LEU A 150 15.82 -10.69 11.57
N ASN A 151 16.31 -11.32 10.49
CA ASN A 151 15.94 -10.95 9.13
C ASN A 151 14.42 -11.12 8.88
N MET A 152 13.83 -12.23 9.32
CA MET A 152 12.38 -12.46 9.18
C MET A 152 11.55 -11.44 9.97
N ILE A 153 11.97 -11.09 11.19
CA ILE A 153 11.23 -10.18 12.08
C ILE A 153 11.36 -8.72 11.62
N VAL A 154 12.56 -8.28 11.23
CA VAL A 154 12.81 -6.88 10.81
C VAL A 154 12.23 -6.59 9.44
N SER A 155 12.24 -7.57 8.52
CA SER A 155 11.65 -7.41 7.18
C SER A 155 10.14 -7.66 7.17
N GLY A 156 9.66 -8.56 8.04
CA GLY A 156 8.28 -9.06 8.00
C GLY A 156 7.94 -9.80 6.71
N GLU A 157 8.95 -10.27 5.96
CA GLU A 157 8.76 -10.99 4.70
C GLU A 157 8.39 -12.46 4.95
N ALA A 158 7.56 -12.98 4.06
CA ALA A 158 7.14 -14.37 4.11
C ALA A 158 8.21 -15.28 3.48
N VAL A 159 8.52 -16.38 4.15
CA VAL A 159 9.39 -17.44 3.66
C VAL A 159 8.57 -18.70 3.49
N LYS A 160 8.79 -19.44 2.41
CA LYS A 160 8.12 -20.72 2.20
C LYS A 160 8.64 -21.77 3.19
N SER A 161 7.75 -22.62 3.68
CA SER A 161 8.07 -23.67 4.66
C SER A 161 9.24 -24.57 4.22
N GLU A 162 9.29 -24.99 2.96
CA GLU A 162 10.37 -25.84 2.45
C GLU A 162 11.74 -25.15 2.45
N MET A 163 11.79 -23.82 2.27
CA MET A 163 13.05 -23.07 2.31
C MET A 163 13.59 -22.98 3.75
N LEU A 164 12.70 -22.82 4.74
CA LEU A 164 13.08 -22.85 6.15
C LEU A 164 13.47 -24.26 6.60
N ALA A 165 12.81 -25.30 6.10
CA ALA A 165 13.14 -26.68 6.40
C ALA A 165 14.53 -27.09 5.88
N MET A 166 15.01 -26.48 4.79
CA MET A 166 16.35 -26.68 4.25
C MET A 166 17.45 -25.93 5.03
N ALA A 167 17.09 -25.03 5.94
CA ALA A 167 18.07 -24.29 6.72
C ALA A 167 18.86 -25.25 7.65
N PRO A 168 20.20 -25.25 7.62
CA PRO A 168 21.01 -26.17 8.41
C PRO A 168 20.71 -26.07 9.91
N GLY A 169 20.44 -27.21 10.55
CA GLY A 169 20.24 -27.29 12.00
C GLY A 169 18.95 -26.62 12.52
N GLN A 170 18.03 -26.24 11.64
CA GLN A 170 16.73 -25.69 12.04
C GLN A 170 15.95 -26.67 12.92
N LYS A 171 15.19 -26.13 13.87
CA LYS A 171 14.27 -26.84 14.79
C LYS A 171 12.87 -26.23 14.76
N LEU A 172 12.54 -25.47 13.71
CA LEU A 172 11.22 -24.88 13.52
C LEU A 172 10.20 -25.95 13.14
N PHE A 173 10.54 -26.82 12.19
CA PHE A 173 9.69 -27.94 11.79
C PHE A 173 10.33 -29.25 12.21
N ASP A 174 9.59 -30.04 12.98
CA ASP A 174 9.97 -31.41 13.34
C ASP A 174 9.80 -32.36 12.16
N LYS A 175 8.80 -32.09 11.31
CA LYS A 175 8.54 -32.85 10.08
C LYS A 175 7.98 -31.96 8.97
N MET A 176 8.33 -32.26 7.73
CA MET A 176 7.62 -31.77 6.54
C MET A 176 6.67 -32.86 6.06
N ALA A 177 5.41 -32.50 5.81
CA ALA A 177 4.44 -33.39 5.17
C ALA A 177 4.76 -33.56 3.68
N ALA A 178 4.33 -34.67 3.08
CA ALA A 178 4.53 -34.92 1.66
C ALA A 178 3.78 -33.90 0.79
N SER A 179 2.57 -33.52 1.19
CA SER A 179 1.77 -32.48 0.52
C SER A 179 0.81 -31.78 1.50
N ALA A 180 0.09 -30.77 1.01
CA ALA A 180 -0.95 -30.12 1.81
C ALA A 180 -2.14 -31.06 2.08
N GLU A 181 -2.44 -31.95 1.14
CA GLU A 181 -3.54 -32.92 1.21
C GLU A 181 -3.25 -34.04 2.23
N SER A 182 -1.99 -34.49 2.33
CA SER A 182 -1.60 -35.55 3.27
C SER A 182 -1.40 -35.06 4.70
N LEU A 183 -1.24 -33.74 4.90
CA LEU A 183 -0.89 -33.14 6.19
C LEU A 183 -1.78 -33.61 7.36
N ALA A 184 -3.09 -33.69 7.16
CA ALA A 184 -4.02 -34.07 8.24
C ALA A 184 -3.74 -35.49 8.75
N GLN A 185 -3.55 -36.44 7.83
CA GLN A 185 -3.24 -37.83 8.18
C GLN A 185 -1.85 -37.95 8.81
N GLU A 186 -0.86 -37.25 8.24
CA GLU A 186 0.51 -37.28 8.75
C GLU A 186 0.64 -36.61 10.13
N ALA A 187 -0.15 -35.56 10.41
CA ALA A 187 -0.19 -34.92 11.72
C ALA A 187 -0.81 -35.84 12.78
N LEU A 188 -1.88 -36.57 12.45
CA LEU A 188 -2.46 -37.58 13.35
C LEU A 188 -1.47 -38.70 13.65
N ALA A 189 -0.79 -39.22 12.61
CA ALA A 189 0.22 -40.26 12.77
C ALA A 189 1.39 -39.77 13.65
N PHE A 190 1.87 -38.54 13.40
CA PHE A 190 2.94 -37.94 14.19
C PHE A 190 2.53 -37.66 15.64
N ALA A 191 1.29 -37.20 15.87
CA ALA A 191 0.76 -37.02 17.22
C ALA A 191 0.68 -38.34 18.01
N ALA A 192 0.29 -39.44 17.35
CA ALA A 192 0.32 -40.77 17.94
C ALA A 192 1.75 -41.24 18.26
N GLU A 193 2.70 -40.98 17.36
CA GLU A 193 4.13 -41.32 17.55
C GLU A 193 4.73 -40.62 18.79
N VAL A 194 4.35 -39.37 19.05
CA VAL A 194 4.90 -38.57 20.14
C VAL A 194 4.10 -38.63 21.44
N ALA A 195 2.94 -39.31 21.45
CA ALA A 195 1.97 -39.30 22.55
C ALA A 195 2.60 -39.57 23.93
N ASP A 196 3.49 -40.57 24.00
CA ASP A 196 4.14 -41.01 25.23
C ASP A 196 5.57 -40.46 25.40
N LYS A 197 6.08 -39.66 24.46
CA LYS A 197 7.45 -39.11 24.54
C LYS A 197 7.56 -38.07 25.65
N ARG A 198 8.47 -38.27 26.59
CA ARG A 198 8.77 -37.34 27.70
C ARG A 198 10.29 -37.23 27.91
N PRO A 199 10.81 -36.07 28.35
CA PRO A 199 10.10 -34.79 28.49
C PRO A 199 9.68 -34.23 27.13
N MET A 200 8.57 -33.49 27.09
CA MET A 200 8.13 -32.84 25.85
C MET A 200 9.05 -31.66 25.52
N PRO A 201 9.46 -31.48 24.26
CA PRO A 201 10.30 -30.36 23.88
C PRO A 201 9.52 -29.05 23.99
N LEU A 202 10.17 -28.03 24.55
CA LEU A 202 9.64 -26.67 24.62
C LEU A 202 10.66 -25.73 23.99
N VAL A 203 10.22 -24.91 23.03
CA VAL A 203 11.11 -23.97 22.34
C VAL A 203 11.78 -23.02 23.33
N ARG A 204 11.07 -22.60 24.38
CA ARG A 204 11.61 -21.71 25.44
C ARG A 204 12.85 -22.24 26.15
N ASN A 205 13.05 -23.57 26.15
CA ASN A 205 14.18 -24.24 26.81
C ASN A 205 15.37 -24.44 25.86
N LEU A 206 15.22 -24.17 24.56
CA LEU A 206 16.33 -24.23 23.61
C LEU A 206 17.29 -23.05 23.84
N PRO A 207 18.62 -23.28 23.69
CA PRO A 207 19.59 -22.21 23.79
C PRO A 207 19.39 -21.18 22.66
N CYS A 208 19.69 -19.92 22.97
CA CYS A 208 19.73 -18.83 22.00
C CYS A 208 21.11 -18.18 22.08
N THR A 209 22.01 -18.58 21.18
CA THR A 209 23.41 -18.14 21.21
C THR A 209 23.84 -17.66 19.84
N HIS A 210 24.73 -16.67 19.81
CA HIS A 210 25.40 -16.20 18.61
C HIS A 210 26.89 -16.01 18.94
N PRO A 211 27.84 -16.50 18.12
CA PRO A 211 29.28 -16.43 18.43
C PRO A 211 29.76 -15.02 18.78
N ASP A 212 29.35 -14.03 17.98
CA ASP A 212 29.73 -12.62 18.15
C ASP A 212 28.51 -11.71 18.37
N ALA A 213 27.68 -12.06 19.37
CA ALA A 213 26.37 -11.42 19.59
C ALA A 213 26.44 -9.88 19.65
N ASP A 214 27.36 -9.32 20.43
CA ASP A 214 27.46 -7.87 20.62
C ASP A 214 27.81 -7.14 19.32
N ALA A 215 28.80 -7.63 18.58
CA ALA A 215 29.21 -7.06 17.30
C ALA A 215 28.08 -7.17 16.25
N TYR A 216 27.42 -8.33 16.18
CA TYR A 216 26.30 -8.55 15.28
C TYR A 216 25.14 -7.61 15.54
N PHE A 217 24.68 -7.49 16.79
CA PHE A 217 23.55 -6.61 17.11
C PHE A 217 23.92 -5.14 16.98
N GLN A 218 25.17 -4.74 17.24
CA GLN A 218 25.61 -3.37 16.98
C GLN A 218 25.56 -3.05 15.47
N PHE A 219 26.04 -3.98 14.62
CA PHE A 219 25.95 -3.85 13.17
C PHE A 219 24.49 -3.80 12.70
N ALA A 220 23.62 -4.67 13.24
CA ALA A 220 22.21 -4.68 12.90
C ALA A 220 21.50 -3.39 13.31
N ARG A 221 21.74 -2.85 14.52
CA ARG A 221 21.18 -1.57 14.96
C ARG A 221 21.58 -0.41 14.04
N ASN A 222 22.84 -0.38 13.61
CA ASN A 222 23.34 0.65 12.69
C ASN A 222 22.67 0.53 11.32
N THR A 223 22.65 -0.68 10.75
CA THR A 223 22.10 -0.94 9.41
C THR A 223 20.60 -0.72 9.35
N VAL A 224 19.85 -1.35 10.26
CA VAL A 224 18.39 -1.19 10.37
C VAL A 224 18.06 0.26 10.72
N GLY A 225 18.86 0.89 11.58
CA GLY A 225 18.65 2.27 11.96
C GLY A 225 18.87 3.29 10.84
N ALA A 226 19.73 3.00 9.87
CA ALA A 226 19.89 3.81 8.67
C ALA A 226 18.72 3.60 7.69
N MET A 227 18.22 2.36 7.57
CA MET A 227 17.12 2.00 6.64
C MET A 227 15.74 2.42 7.14
N ALA A 228 15.52 2.48 8.45
CA ALA A 228 14.22 2.68 9.08
C ALA A 228 14.14 4.00 9.87
N LYS A 229 14.79 5.07 9.40
CA LYS A 229 14.94 6.34 10.14
C LYS A 229 13.66 6.87 10.79
N ASN A 230 12.52 6.77 10.10
CA ASN A 230 11.23 7.30 10.56
C ASN A 230 10.29 6.22 11.12
N PHE A 231 10.76 4.98 11.28
CA PHE A 231 9.96 3.86 11.76
C PHE A 231 10.63 3.30 13.02
N PRO A 232 10.02 3.45 14.22
CA PRO A 232 10.66 2.99 15.46
C PRO A 232 10.68 1.46 15.58
N ALA A 233 9.70 0.76 15.00
CA ALA A 233 9.51 -0.68 15.18
C ALA A 233 10.70 -1.55 14.74
N PRO A 234 11.32 -1.37 13.55
CA PRO A 234 12.47 -2.17 13.14
C PRO A 234 13.64 -2.19 14.14
N ARG A 235 13.97 -1.06 14.78
CA ARG A 235 15.02 -1.04 15.83
C ARG A 235 14.60 -1.81 17.07
N LYS A 236 13.35 -1.66 17.49
CA LYS A 236 12.79 -2.40 18.63
C LYS A 236 12.72 -3.91 18.36
N CYS A 237 12.47 -4.33 17.12
CA CYS A 237 12.61 -5.72 16.70
C CYS A 237 14.04 -6.24 16.95
N VAL A 238 15.07 -5.48 16.58
CA VAL A 238 16.48 -5.83 16.85
C VAL A 238 16.72 -5.96 18.35
N ASP A 239 16.25 -5.00 19.15
CA ASP A 239 16.43 -5.03 20.60
C ASP A 239 15.74 -6.23 21.26
N CYS A 240 14.53 -6.60 20.84
CA CYS A 240 13.81 -7.75 21.39
C CYS A 240 14.47 -9.08 21.01
N VAL A 241 15.01 -9.21 19.80
CA VAL A 241 15.80 -10.40 19.41
C VAL A 241 17.13 -10.45 20.18
N ALA A 242 17.78 -9.31 20.43
CA ALA A 242 18.98 -9.24 21.27
C ALA A 242 18.70 -9.65 22.72
N ALA A 243 17.51 -9.32 23.24
CA ALA A 243 17.06 -9.77 24.56
C ALA A 243 16.94 -11.31 24.65
N ALA A 244 16.61 -11.99 23.55
CA ALA A 244 16.51 -13.44 23.50
C ALA A 244 17.84 -14.15 23.80
N VAL A 245 18.97 -13.49 23.48
CA VAL A 245 20.34 -13.96 23.72
C VAL A 245 20.88 -13.50 25.08
N SER A 246 20.59 -12.26 25.46
CA SER A 246 21.19 -11.61 26.64
C SER A 246 20.40 -11.75 27.95
N LYS A 247 19.14 -12.19 27.90
CA LYS A 247 18.26 -12.33 29.07
C LYS A 247 17.75 -13.75 29.25
N LYS A 248 17.26 -14.04 30.45
CA LYS A 248 16.43 -15.25 30.69
C LYS A 248 15.13 -15.14 29.89
N PHE A 249 14.55 -16.28 29.54
CA PHE A 249 13.39 -16.32 28.65
C PHE A 249 12.22 -15.45 29.14
N ASP A 250 11.83 -15.56 30.41
CA ASP A 250 10.71 -14.79 30.96
C ASP A 250 11.01 -13.27 31.02
N ASP A 251 12.26 -12.88 31.30
CA ASP A 251 12.69 -11.47 31.28
C ASP A 251 12.67 -10.91 29.84
N GLY A 252 13.09 -11.73 28.86
CA GLY A 252 13.03 -11.39 27.44
C GLY A 252 11.58 -11.26 26.94
N LEU A 253 10.69 -12.13 27.39
CA LEU A 253 9.26 -12.08 27.07
C LEU A 253 8.59 -10.84 27.68
N ALA A 254 8.93 -10.49 28.93
CA ALA A 254 8.46 -9.26 29.55
C ALA A 254 8.94 -8.00 28.80
N PHE A 255 10.22 -7.98 28.40
CA PHE A 255 10.79 -6.90 27.60
C PHE A 255 10.11 -6.78 26.22
N GLU A 256 9.88 -7.90 25.53
CA GLU A 256 9.15 -7.93 24.27
C GLU A 256 7.76 -7.30 24.43
N ARG A 257 7.03 -7.68 25.48
CA ARG A 257 5.68 -7.17 25.76
C ARG A 257 5.68 -5.66 26.03
N GLU A 258 6.64 -5.17 26.80
CA GLU A 258 6.80 -3.74 27.06
C GLU A 258 7.02 -2.96 25.75
N GLN A 259 7.95 -3.42 24.91
CA GLN A 259 8.25 -2.77 23.64
C GLN A 259 7.06 -2.85 22.66
N PHE A 260 6.31 -3.96 22.64
CA PHE A 260 5.08 -4.09 21.86
C PHE A 260 4.04 -3.02 22.24
N ILE A 261 3.77 -2.85 23.54
CA ILE A 261 2.81 -1.86 24.04
C ILE A 261 3.28 -0.44 23.71
N ALA A 262 4.56 -0.14 23.88
CA ALA A 262 5.12 1.15 23.54
C ALA A 262 4.94 1.47 22.05
N LEU A 263 5.21 0.52 21.15
CA LEU A 263 5.02 0.67 19.70
C LEU A 263 3.56 0.86 19.29
N MET A 264 2.64 0.16 19.95
CA MET A 264 1.20 0.27 19.66
C MET A 264 0.64 1.68 19.87
N MET A 265 1.28 2.46 20.75
CA MET A 265 0.89 3.83 21.07
C MET A 265 1.53 4.89 20.17
N THR A 266 2.45 4.51 19.27
CA THR A 266 3.13 5.50 18.42
C THR A 266 2.26 5.95 17.24
N PRO A 267 2.42 7.20 16.77
CA PRO A 267 1.72 7.68 15.58
C PRO A 267 2.04 6.88 14.32
N GLU A 268 3.25 6.33 14.21
CA GLU A 268 3.68 5.51 13.07
C GLU A 268 2.96 4.17 13.02
N SER A 269 2.74 3.51 14.17
CA SER A 269 1.93 2.29 14.19
C SER A 269 0.47 2.59 13.84
N ARG A 270 -0.09 3.72 14.33
CA ARG A 270 -1.43 4.16 13.92
C ARG A 270 -1.50 4.40 12.41
N ALA A 271 -0.49 5.05 11.83
CA ALA A 271 -0.38 5.30 10.40
C ALA A 271 -0.27 4.02 9.56
N LEU A 272 0.61 3.09 9.93
CA LEU A 272 0.79 1.84 9.20
C LEU A 272 -0.45 0.94 9.28
N ARG A 273 -1.11 0.87 10.44
CA ARG A 273 -2.40 0.20 10.58
C ARG A 273 -3.46 0.86 9.70
N HIS A 274 -3.56 2.19 9.74
CA HIS A 274 -4.49 2.95 8.90
C HIS A 274 -4.28 2.63 7.40
N ALA A 275 -3.06 2.72 6.89
CA ALA A 275 -2.74 2.40 5.50
C ALA A 275 -3.11 0.95 5.13
N PHE A 276 -2.83 0.00 6.02
CA PHE A 276 -3.15 -1.42 5.81
C PHE A 276 -4.66 -1.70 5.74
N PHE A 277 -5.46 -1.01 6.57
CA PHE A 277 -6.92 -1.09 6.50
C PHE A 277 -7.49 -0.31 5.31
N GLY A 278 -6.94 0.89 5.05
CA GLY A 278 -7.31 1.74 3.92
C GLY A 278 -7.17 1.02 2.59
N GLU A 279 -6.06 0.31 2.37
CA GLU A 279 -5.84 -0.47 1.14
C GLU A 279 -6.92 -1.53 0.91
N ARG A 280 -7.41 -2.18 1.99
CA ARG A 280 -8.49 -3.17 1.90
C ARG A 280 -9.85 -2.50 1.74
N ALA A 281 -10.07 -1.40 2.45
CA ALA A 281 -11.31 -0.64 2.42
C ALA A 281 -11.52 0.03 1.06
N ALA A 282 -10.45 0.41 0.35
CA ALA A 282 -10.52 0.98 -1.00
C ALA A 282 -11.24 0.05 -1.99
N GLY A 283 -11.11 -1.27 -1.80
CA GLY A 283 -11.83 -2.28 -2.60
C GLY A 283 -13.31 -2.46 -2.24
N LYS A 284 -13.81 -1.81 -1.18
CA LYS A 284 -15.20 -1.91 -0.70
C LYS A 284 -15.98 -0.67 -1.11
N ILE A 285 -17.06 -0.89 -1.86
CA ILE A 285 -17.91 0.16 -2.42
C ILE A 285 -19.33 -0.08 -1.88
N ALA A 286 -19.91 0.93 -1.24
CA ALA A 286 -21.12 0.77 -0.43
C ALA A 286 -22.31 0.14 -1.17
N ASP A 287 -22.49 0.44 -2.45
CA ASP A 287 -23.59 -0.05 -3.27
C ASP A 287 -23.19 -1.18 -4.24
N VAL A 288 -21.98 -1.72 -4.14
CA VAL A 288 -21.51 -2.88 -4.93
C VAL A 288 -21.23 -4.05 -3.99
N PRO A 289 -22.18 -5.00 -3.85
CA PRO A 289 -22.00 -6.19 -3.03
C PRO A 289 -20.78 -7.03 -3.43
N ASP A 290 -20.16 -7.73 -2.47
CA ASP A 290 -18.97 -8.55 -2.69
C ASP A 290 -19.18 -9.74 -3.64
N ASP A 291 -20.43 -10.19 -3.80
CA ASP A 291 -20.87 -11.25 -4.69
C ASP A 291 -21.31 -10.75 -6.08
N THR A 292 -21.14 -9.44 -6.36
CA THR A 292 -21.42 -8.87 -7.68
C THR A 292 -20.65 -9.64 -8.76
N PRO A 293 -21.31 -10.19 -9.78
CA PRO A 293 -20.63 -10.93 -10.84
C PRO A 293 -19.66 -10.02 -11.60
N VAL A 294 -18.53 -10.58 -11.99
CA VAL A 294 -17.48 -9.88 -12.73
C VAL A 294 -17.34 -10.45 -14.13
N ARG A 295 -17.01 -9.59 -15.10
CA ARG A 295 -16.67 -10.00 -16.45
C ARG A 295 -15.26 -10.60 -16.45
N GLU A 296 -15.05 -11.61 -17.29
CA GLU A 296 -13.75 -12.23 -17.45
C GLU A 296 -12.89 -11.40 -18.42
N ILE A 297 -11.68 -11.01 -18.00
CA ILE A 297 -10.75 -10.23 -18.82
C ILE A 297 -9.56 -11.13 -19.19
N LYS A 298 -9.58 -11.65 -20.41
CA LYS A 298 -8.53 -12.49 -21.01
C LYS A 298 -7.64 -11.71 -21.98
N HIS A 299 -8.15 -10.65 -22.59
CA HIS A 299 -7.43 -9.84 -23.57
C HIS A 299 -7.75 -8.35 -23.40
N VAL A 300 -6.70 -7.54 -23.29
CA VAL A 300 -6.81 -6.09 -23.15
C VAL A 300 -6.29 -5.39 -24.40
N ALA A 301 -7.01 -4.40 -24.90
CA ALA A 301 -6.51 -3.46 -25.88
C ALA A 301 -6.00 -2.18 -25.19
N VAL A 302 -4.96 -1.56 -25.74
CA VAL A 302 -4.47 -0.24 -25.30
C VAL A 302 -4.34 0.67 -26.52
N ILE A 303 -4.98 1.84 -26.48
CA ILE A 303 -4.87 2.84 -27.55
C ILE A 303 -3.86 3.90 -27.15
N GLY A 304 -2.84 4.07 -27.98
CA GLY A 304 -1.71 4.95 -27.74
C GLY A 304 -0.46 4.18 -27.33
N ALA A 305 0.62 4.36 -28.07
CA ALA A 305 1.93 3.75 -27.82
C ALA A 305 2.91 4.71 -27.09
N GLY A 306 2.40 5.82 -26.55
CA GLY A 306 3.16 6.78 -25.77
C GLY A 306 3.58 6.26 -24.39
N THR A 307 4.14 7.15 -23.56
CA THR A 307 4.65 6.80 -22.22
C THR A 307 3.60 6.12 -21.34
N MET A 308 2.37 6.63 -21.31
CA MET A 308 1.27 6.05 -20.53
C MET A 308 0.85 4.70 -21.10
N GLY A 309 0.53 4.62 -22.39
CA GLY A 309 0.09 3.38 -23.02
C GLY A 309 1.10 2.25 -22.86
N GLY A 310 2.40 2.51 -23.09
CA GLY A 310 3.45 1.52 -22.86
C GLY A 310 3.54 1.05 -21.42
N GLY A 311 3.48 1.97 -20.45
CA GLY A 311 3.48 1.64 -19.03
C GLY A 311 2.24 0.86 -18.59
N ILE A 312 1.06 1.22 -19.11
CA ILE A 312 -0.22 0.54 -18.86
C ILE A 312 -0.13 -0.90 -19.38
N SER A 313 0.28 -1.10 -20.65
CA SER A 313 0.43 -2.44 -21.23
C SER A 313 1.34 -3.34 -20.39
N MET A 314 2.48 -2.81 -19.89
CA MET A 314 3.38 -3.58 -19.05
C MET A 314 2.72 -4.16 -17.78
N ASN A 315 1.73 -3.49 -17.19
CA ASN A 315 1.02 -4.03 -16.01
C ASN A 315 0.28 -5.33 -16.35
N PHE A 316 -0.39 -5.38 -17.50
CA PHE A 316 -1.13 -6.56 -17.98
C PHE A 316 -0.19 -7.67 -18.42
N LEU A 317 0.87 -7.36 -19.18
CA LEU A 317 1.89 -8.34 -19.57
C LEU A 317 2.55 -8.99 -18.35
N ASN A 318 2.83 -8.21 -17.31
CA ASN A 318 3.39 -8.71 -16.05
C ASN A 318 2.46 -9.69 -15.33
N ALA A 319 1.14 -9.51 -15.48
CA ALA A 319 0.11 -10.39 -14.94
C ALA A 319 -0.22 -11.59 -15.85
N GLY A 320 0.43 -11.69 -17.02
CA GLY A 320 0.18 -12.77 -17.99
C GLY A 320 -1.06 -12.54 -18.86
N ILE A 321 -1.56 -11.31 -18.95
CA ILE A 321 -2.73 -10.95 -19.76
C ILE A 321 -2.23 -10.43 -21.13
N PRO A 322 -2.61 -11.06 -22.25
CA PRO A 322 -2.34 -10.56 -23.59
C PRO A 322 -2.79 -9.11 -23.81
N VAL A 323 -1.97 -8.35 -24.54
CA VAL A 323 -2.26 -6.96 -24.91
C VAL A 323 -2.17 -6.76 -26.41
N THR A 324 -3.18 -6.12 -27.02
CA THR A 324 -3.07 -5.54 -28.37
C THR A 324 -2.94 -4.02 -28.25
N MET A 325 -1.82 -3.47 -28.71
CA MET A 325 -1.56 -2.04 -28.73
C MET A 325 -1.92 -1.44 -30.10
N LEU A 326 -2.80 -0.46 -30.12
CA LEU A 326 -3.16 0.31 -31.31
C LEU A 326 -2.48 1.67 -31.30
N GLU A 327 -1.94 2.07 -32.45
CA GLU A 327 -1.44 3.42 -32.70
C GLU A 327 -1.74 3.83 -34.14
N MET A 328 -1.76 5.14 -34.43
CA MET A 328 -2.11 5.64 -35.77
C MET A 328 -0.96 5.58 -36.78
N LYS A 329 0.29 5.54 -36.31
CA LYS A 329 1.50 5.56 -37.15
C LYS A 329 2.50 4.50 -36.71
N GLN A 330 3.07 3.78 -37.67
CA GLN A 330 4.02 2.70 -37.42
C GLN A 330 5.24 3.17 -36.62
N GLU A 331 5.75 4.38 -36.90
CA GLU A 331 6.95 4.90 -36.22
C GLU A 331 6.71 5.22 -34.74
N ALA A 332 5.48 5.61 -34.40
CA ALA A 332 5.08 5.85 -33.01
C ALA A 332 4.90 4.51 -32.27
N LEU A 333 4.30 3.53 -32.94
CA LEU A 333 4.11 2.17 -32.45
C LEU A 333 5.45 1.48 -32.13
N ASP A 334 6.39 1.50 -33.09
CA ASP A 334 7.72 0.91 -32.96
C ASP A 334 8.50 1.52 -31.79
N ARG A 335 8.39 2.84 -31.62
CA ARG A 335 9.02 3.57 -30.51
C ARG A 335 8.43 3.17 -29.15
N GLY A 336 7.12 3.00 -29.07
CA GLY A 336 6.44 2.51 -27.87
C GLY A 336 6.91 1.10 -27.49
N VAL A 337 6.91 0.17 -28.45
CA VAL A 337 7.39 -1.20 -28.27
C VAL A 337 8.85 -1.24 -27.85
N ALA A 338 9.71 -0.44 -28.50
CA ALA A 338 11.13 -0.35 -28.14
C ALA A 338 11.33 0.14 -26.70
N THR A 339 10.49 1.07 -26.24
CA THR A 339 10.52 1.57 -24.86
C THR A 339 10.13 0.48 -23.85
N ILE A 340 9.08 -0.30 -24.13
CA ILE A 340 8.68 -1.46 -23.31
C ILE A 340 9.82 -2.48 -23.23
N ARG A 341 10.42 -2.83 -24.39
CA ARG A 341 11.53 -3.79 -24.47
C ARG A 341 12.71 -3.33 -23.63
N LYS A 342 13.15 -2.08 -23.81
CA LYS A 342 14.25 -1.47 -23.05
C LYS A 342 14.01 -1.52 -21.54
N ASN A 343 12.77 -1.29 -21.10
CA ASN A 343 12.41 -1.35 -19.68
C ASN A 343 12.55 -2.77 -19.11
N TYR A 344 12.16 -3.81 -19.85
CA TYR A 344 12.35 -5.19 -19.39
C TYR A 344 13.82 -5.63 -19.45
N GLU A 345 14.53 -5.31 -20.54
CA GLU A 345 15.97 -5.59 -20.66
C GLU A 345 16.76 -4.97 -19.50
N ALA A 346 16.41 -3.75 -19.08
CA ALA A 346 17.01 -3.11 -17.93
C ALA A 346 16.75 -3.86 -16.60
N GLN A 347 15.60 -4.54 -16.47
CA GLN A 347 15.32 -5.38 -15.30
C GLN A 347 16.08 -6.71 -15.37
N VAL A 348 16.20 -7.31 -16.55
CA VAL A 348 17.01 -8.53 -16.77
C VAL A 348 18.47 -8.27 -16.42
N LYS A 349 19.06 -7.18 -16.95
CA LYS A 349 20.44 -6.77 -16.64
C LYS A 349 20.68 -6.52 -15.15
N LYS A 350 19.64 -6.15 -14.39
CA LYS A 350 19.70 -5.93 -12.93
C LYS A 350 19.36 -7.17 -12.12
N GLY A 351 19.16 -8.34 -12.75
CA GLY A 351 18.76 -9.58 -12.07
C GLY A 351 17.35 -9.55 -11.46
N LYS A 352 16.52 -8.56 -11.81
CA LYS A 352 15.15 -8.40 -11.29
C LYS A 352 14.09 -9.14 -12.12
N LEU A 353 14.48 -9.62 -13.30
CA LEU A 353 13.64 -10.39 -14.21
C LEU A 353 14.48 -11.49 -14.85
N LYS A 354 13.96 -12.71 -14.91
CA LYS A 354 14.61 -13.80 -15.66
C LYS A 354 14.35 -13.66 -17.16
N GLN A 355 15.27 -14.18 -17.97
CA GLN A 355 15.20 -14.08 -19.44
C GLN A 355 13.93 -14.73 -20.02
N ASP A 356 13.57 -15.93 -19.55
CA ASP A 356 12.35 -16.66 -19.94
C ASP A 356 11.08 -15.85 -19.65
N LYS A 357 11.05 -15.15 -18.50
CA LYS A 357 9.93 -14.28 -18.13
C LYS A 357 9.85 -13.01 -18.96
N TYR A 358 11.00 -12.48 -19.41
CA TYR A 358 11.02 -11.39 -20.37
C TYR A 358 10.40 -11.82 -21.71
N GLU A 359 10.85 -12.94 -22.26
CA GLU A 359 10.35 -13.47 -23.54
C GLU A 359 8.85 -13.78 -23.48
N GLN A 360 8.40 -14.43 -22.39
CA GLN A 360 6.98 -14.68 -22.13
C GLN A 360 6.15 -13.39 -22.13
N ARG A 361 6.65 -12.31 -21.53
CA ARG A 361 5.92 -11.02 -21.48
C ARG A 361 5.85 -10.38 -22.85
N MET A 362 6.94 -10.43 -23.62
CA MET A 362 6.95 -9.84 -24.96
C MET A 362 6.11 -10.64 -25.95
N SER A 363 6.00 -11.96 -25.82
CA SER A 363 5.12 -12.77 -26.68
C SER A 363 3.63 -12.50 -26.47
N LEU A 364 3.26 -11.90 -25.34
CA LEU A 364 1.88 -11.49 -25.03
C LEU A 364 1.51 -10.13 -25.63
N LEU A 365 2.47 -9.38 -26.17
CA LEU A 365 2.23 -8.07 -26.80
C LEU A 365 2.06 -8.24 -28.32
N LYS A 366 0.89 -7.83 -28.82
CA LYS A 366 0.61 -7.65 -30.25
C LYS A 366 0.41 -6.17 -30.54
N THR A 367 0.65 -5.77 -31.77
CA THR A 367 0.50 -4.39 -32.22
C THR A 367 -0.35 -4.30 -33.48
N THR A 368 -1.04 -3.19 -33.66
CA THR A 368 -1.87 -2.94 -34.85
C THR A 368 -1.98 -1.45 -35.15
N LEU A 369 -2.33 -1.12 -36.39
CA LEU A 369 -2.76 0.20 -36.83
C LEU A 369 -4.27 0.25 -37.13
N SER A 370 -4.99 -0.87 -36.96
CA SER A 370 -6.41 -1.01 -37.29
C SER A 370 -7.27 -1.26 -36.06
N TYR A 371 -8.38 -0.54 -35.95
CA TYR A 371 -9.38 -0.75 -34.91
C TYR A 371 -10.03 -2.14 -35.00
N ASP A 372 -10.15 -2.71 -36.20
CA ASP A 372 -10.82 -4.01 -36.41
C ASP A 372 -10.14 -5.17 -35.67
N ASP A 373 -8.85 -5.04 -35.39
CA ASP A 373 -8.08 -6.02 -34.61
C ASP A 373 -8.42 -6.00 -33.12
N LEU A 374 -9.17 -4.99 -32.65
CA LEU A 374 -9.62 -4.85 -31.27
C LEU A 374 -10.99 -5.50 -31.02
N LYS A 375 -11.69 -5.97 -32.07
CA LYS A 375 -13.08 -6.45 -32.00
C LYS A 375 -13.35 -7.51 -30.91
N ASN A 376 -12.35 -8.35 -30.63
CA ASN A 376 -12.46 -9.48 -29.71
C ASN A 376 -11.94 -9.19 -28.28
N ALA A 377 -11.31 -8.04 -28.04
CA ALA A 377 -10.78 -7.71 -26.71
C ALA A 377 -11.92 -7.55 -25.68
N ASP A 378 -11.66 -7.95 -24.44
CA ASP A 378 -12.64 -7.90 -23.34
C ASP A 378 -12.70 -6.51 -22.70
N MET A 379 -11.59 -5.76 -22.81
CA MET A 379 -11.46 -4.41 -22.29
C MET A 379 -10.50 -3.61 -23.17
N VAL A 380 -10.76 -2.32 -23.33
CA VAL A 380 -9.81 -1.36 -23.91
C VAL A 380 -9.49 -0.25 -22.92
N ILE A 381 -8.25 0.22 -22.93
CA ILE A 381 -7.82 1.42 -22.20
C ILE A 381 -7.30 2.44 -23.21
N GLU A 382 -8.02 3.54 -23.33
CA GLU A 382 -7.65 4.70 -24.15
C GLU A 382 -6.64 5.58 -23.40
N ALA A 383 -5.49 5.83 -24.00
CA ALA A 383 -4.41 6.68 -23.48
C ALA A 383 -3.83 7.61 -24.57
N VAL A 384 -4.71 8.22 -25.35
CA VAL A 384 -4.38 9.24 -26.37
C VAL A 384 -4.36 10.65 -25.75
N PHE A 385 -4.18 11.66 -26.60
CA PHE A 385 -4.11 13.07 -26.17
C PHE A 385 -5.33 13.50 -25.34
N GLU A 386 -5.09 14.39 -24.38
CA GLU A 386 -6.08 14.92 -23.45
C GLU A 386 -6.93 16.02 -24.12
N ASP A 387 -7.69 15.63 -25.14
CA ASP A 387 -8.61 16.49 -25.89
C ASP A 387 -9.97 15.80 -26.07
N MET A 388 -11.07 16.54 -25.86
CA MET A 388 -12.41 15.97 -25.91
C MET A 388 -12.81 15.53 -27.33
N GLY A 389 -12.42 16.28 -28.36
CA GLY A 389 -12.74 15.94 -29.75
C GLY A 389 -11.99 14.67 -30.21
N VAL A 390 -10.73 14.54 -29.80
CA VAL A 390 -9.96 13.31 -30.04
C VAL A 390 -10.62 12.12 -29.34
N LYS A 391 -11.00 12.25 -28.06
CA LYS A 391 -11.65 11.17 -27.31
C LYS A 391 -13.02 10.82 -27.88
N GLU A 392 -13.79 11.79 -28.37
CA GLU A 392 -15.06 11.54 -29.06
C GLU A 392 -14.87 10.61 -30.27
N GLN A 393 -13.90 10.91 -31.13
CA GLN A 393 -13.60 10.08 -32.30
C GLN A 393 -13.21 8.66 -31.90
N VAL A 394 -12.33 8.52 -30.91
CA VAL A 394 -11.87 7.21 -30.43
C VAL A 394 -13.02 6.41 -29.83
N PHE A 395 -13.82 6.99 -28.93
CA PHE A 395 -14.90 6.26 -28.25
C PHE A 395 -16.06 5.89 -29.19
N LYS A 396 -16.37 6.70 -30.22
CA LYS A 396 -17.31 6.28 -31.28
C LYS A 396 -16.80 5.09 -32.07
N GLN A 397 -15.51 5.06 -32.40
CA GLN A 397 -14.91 3.94 -33.15
C GLN A 397 -14.86 2.66 -32.30
N LEU A 398 -14.48 2.79 -31.03
CA LEU A 398 -14.52 1.68 -30.07
C LEU A 398 -15.94 1.12 -29.91
N ASP A 399 -16.93 2.00 -29.80
CA ASP A 399 -18.34 1.62 -29.67
C ASP A 399 -18.84 0.85 -30.89
N ALA A 400 -18.38 1.21 -32.09
CA ALA A 400 -18.75 0.52 -33.33
C ALA A 400 -18.08 -0.86 -33.49
N VAL A 401 -16.81 -0.99 -33.11
CA VAL A 401 -15.98 -2.15 -33.48
C VAL A 401 -15.91 -3.24 -32.41
N MET A 402 -15.86 -2.85 -31.13
CA MET A 402 -15.66 -3.82 -30.05
C MET A 402 -16.93 -4.62 -29.76
N LYS A 403 -16.78 -5.92 -29.47
CA LYS A 403 -17.90 -6.81 -29.11
C LYS A 403 -18.79 -6.24 -27.99
N PRO A 404 -20.09 -6.55 -27.98
CA PRO A 404 -20.97 -6.25 -26.85
C PRO A 404 -20.41 -6.79 -25.52
N GLY A 405 -20.56 -6.03 -24.44
CA GLY A 405 -20.05 -6.40 -23.11
C GLY A 405 -18.55 -6.15 -22.90
N ALA A 406 -17.81 -5.68 -23.90
CA ALA A 406 -16.45 -5.19 -23.69
C ALA A 406 -16.44 -3.89 -22.86
N ILE A 407 -15.50 -3.76 -21.91
CA ILE A 407 -15.33 -2.57 -21.08
C ILE A 407 -14.53 -1.51 -21.83
N LEU A 408 -15.03 -0.28 -21.91
CA LEU A 408 -14.36 0.85 -22.57
C LEU A 408 -13.82 1.81 -21.50
N ALA A 409 -12.50 1.81 -21.28
CA ALA A 409 -11.88 2.62 -20.25
C ALA A 409 -11.10 3.81 -20.81
N SER A 410 -11.19 4.98 -20.17
CA SER A 410 -10.33 6.14 -20.45
C SER A 410 -9.29 6.35 -19.35
N ASN A 411 -8.04 6.62 -19.73
CA ASN A 411 -6.97 7.08 -18.84
C ASN A 411 -6.96 8.61 -18.66
N THR A 412 -8.03 9.32 -19.03
CA THR A 412 -8.10 10.78 -18.85
C THR A 412 -7.86 11.20 -17.39
N SER A 413 -7.34 12.40 -17.21
CA SER A 413 -6.93 12.98 -15.92
C SER A 413 -7.71 14.24 -15.53
N THR A 414 -8.32 14.91 -16.51
CA THR A 414 -9.02 16.19 -16.34
C THR A 414 -10.34 16.30 -17.10
N LEU A 415 -10.62 15.39 -18.03
CA LEU A 415 -11.86 15.46 -18.81
C LEU A 415 -13.01 14.74 -18.11
N ASP A 416 -14.21 15.26 -18.37
CA ASP A 416 -15.46 14.72 -17.85
C ASP A 416 -15.77 13.36 -18.49
N LEU A 417 -15.67 12.30 -17.69
CA LEU A 417 -15.95 10.92 -18.11
C LEU A 417 -17.39 10.74 -18.58
N ASN A 418 -18.35 11.45 -17.99
CA ASN A 418 -19.76 11.33 -18.38
C ASN A 418 -19.97 11.83 -19.82
N LYS A 419 -19.24 12.88 -20.24
CA LYS A 419 -19.24 13.34 -21.63
C LYS A 419 -18.62 12.31 -22.57
N ILE A 420 -17.51 11.69 -22.17
CA ILE A 420 -16.87 10.62 -22.94
C ILE A 420 -17.83 9.43 -23.11
N ALA A 421 -18.48 9.02 -22.03
CA ALA A 421 -19.44 7.91 -22.05
C ALA A 421 -20.65 8.19 -22.97
N ALA A 422 -21.09 9.45 -23.04
CA ALA A 422 -22.21 9.88 -23.88
C ALA A 422 -21.95 9.79 -25.39
N PHE A 423 -20.68 9.65 -25.82
CA PHE A 423 -20.35 9.40 -27.23
C PHE A 423 -20.64 7.96 -27.67
N THR A 424 -20.94 7.07 -26.72
CA THR A 424 -21.21 5.65 -26.96
C THR A 424 -22.69 5.32 -26.76
N LYS A 425 -23.15 4.22 -27.36
CA LYS A 425 -24.49 3.65 -27.13
C LYS A 425 -24.56 2.73 -25.90
N ARG A 426 -23.44 2.57 -25.19
CA ARG A 426 -23.27 1.68 -24.01
C ARG A 426 -22.53 2.39 -22.88
N PRO A 427 -23.01 3.54 -22.40
CA PRO A 427 -22.34 4.29 -21.33
C PRO A 427 -22.17 3.48 -20.04
N GLN A 428 -22.97 2.43 -19.83
CA GLN A 428 -22.84 1.49 -18.73
C GLN A 428 -21.57 0.64 -18.76
N ASP A 429 -20.97 0.47 -19.94
CA ASP A 429 -19.71 -0.24 -20.17
C ASP A 429 -18.49 0.69 -20.12
N VAL A 430 -18.71 2.00 -19.92
CA VAL A 430 -17.66 3.02 -19.88
C VAL A 430 -17.21 3.30 -18.44
N ILE A 431 -15.90 3.41 -18.23
CA ILE A 431 -15.31 3.68 -16.91
C ILE A 431 -14.00 4.47 -17.06
N GLY A 432 -13.58 5.23 -16.05
CA GLY A 432 -12.24 5.81 -16.02
C GLY A 432 -11.27 4.88 -15.31
N THR A 433 -10.09 4.68 -15.90
CA THR A 433 -8.96 3.97 -15.29
C THR A 433 -7.74 4.90 -15.35
N HIS A 434 -7.69 5.86 -14.46
CA HIS A 434 -6.64 6.87 -14.42
C HIS A 434 -5.39 6.27 -13.74
N PHE A 435 -4.40 5.93 -14.57
CA PHE A 435 -3.08 5.47 -14.14
C PHE A 435 -2.14 6.64 -13.87
N PHE A 436 -1.17 6.42 -12.99
CA PHE A 436 -0.20 7.43 -12.58
C PHE A 436 1.17 7.18 -13.20
N SER A 437 1.78 8.20 -13.79
CA SER A 437 3.08 8.07 -14.44
C SER A 437 4.24 7.95 -13.44
N PRO A 438 5.23 7.04 -13.64
CA PRO A 438 5.25 5.98 -14.66
C PRO A 438 4.28 4.84 -14.35
N ALA A 439 3.38 4.54 -15.30
CA ALA A 439 2.21 3.66 -15.08
C ALA A 439 2.57 2.22 -14.71
N ASN A 440 3.76 1.72 -15.04
CA ASN A 440 4.24 0.38 -14.66
C ASN A 440 4.87 0.33 -13.26
N VAL A 441 5.08 1.47 -12.61
CA VAL A 441 5.74 1.59 -11.30
C VAL A 441 4.77 2.06 -10.24
N MET A 442 4.03 3.15 -10.49
CA MET A 442 3.13 3.75 -9.51
C MET A 442 2.00 2.77 -9.15
N LYS A 443 1.67 2.64 -7.86
CA LYS A 443 0.68 1.65 -7.41
C LYS A 443 -0.75 2.14 -7.55
N LEU A 444 -0.99 3.45 -7.53
CA LEU A 444 -2.33 4.00 -7.64
C LEU A 444 -2.98 3.69 -9.00
N LEU A 445 -4.23 3.24 -8.94
CA LEU A 445 -5.19 3.27 -10.04
C LEU A 445 -6.44 3.99 -9.53
N GLU A 446 -6.69 5.19 -10.03
CA GLU A 446 -7.91 5.92 -9.70
C GLU A 446 -9.02 5.49 -10.67
N VAL A 447 -10.03 4.82 -10.14
CA VAL A 447 -11.15 4.25 -10.90
C VAL A 447 -12.30 5.24 -10.88
N VAL A 448 -12.50 5.95 -11.98
CA VAL A 448 -13.52 7.00 -12.07
C VAL A 448 -14.84 6.36 -12.47
N ARG A 449 -15.80 6.38 -11.56
CA ARG A 449 -17.15 5.85 -11.77
C ARG A 449 -18.01 6.92 -12.42
N GLY A 450 -18.39 6.70 -13.68
CA GLY A 450 -19.39 7.52 -14.36
C GLY A 450 -20.80 7.23 -13.87
N ASP A 451 -21.72 8.15 -14.13
CA ASP A 451 -23.11 8.09 -13.61
C ASP A 451 -23.84 6.82 -14.05
N LYS A 452 -23.53 6.33 -15.26
CA LYS A 452 -24.15 5.16 -15.86
C LYS A 452 -23.32 3.88 -15.71
N THR A 453 -22.07 3.96 -15.22
CA THR A 453 -21.17 2.81 -15.12
C THR A 453 -21.82 1.68 -14.32
N ALA A 454 -21.93 0.50 -14.91
CA ALA A 454 -22.57 -0.64 -14.28
C ALA A 454 -21.74 -1.21 -13.12
N LYS A 455 -22.42 -1.83 -12.14
CA LYS A 455 -21.77 -2.38 -10.95
C LYS A 455 -20.83 -3.54 -11.26
N ASP A 456 -21.17 -4.37 -12.25
CA ASP A 456 -20.32 -5.47 -12.72
C ASP A 456 -19.03 -4.95 -13.37
N VAL A 457 -19.09 -3.85 -14.13
CA VAL A 457 -17.91 -3.18 -14.70
C VAL A 457 -17.00 -2.66 -13.59
N LEU A 458 -17.57 -1.97 -12.60
CA LEU A 458 -16.81 -1.46 -11.47
C LEU A 458 -16.15 -2.59 -10.67
N ALA A 459 -16.91 -3.64 -10.31
CA ALA A 459 -16.38 -4.82 -9.63
C ALA A 459 -15.28 -5.52 -10.45
N THR A 460 -15.44 -5.60 -11.78
CA THR A 460 -14.45 -6.16 -12.70
C THR A 460 -13.15 -5.38 -12.66
N VAL A 461 -13.21 -4.04 -12.77
CA VAL A 461 -12.01 -3.18 -12.79
C VAL A 461 -11.32 -3.18 -11.42
N MET A 462 -12.05 -3.19 -10.31
CA MET A 462 -11.44 -3.28 -8.98
C MET A 462 -10.69 -4.61 -8.79
N LYS A 463 -11.28 -5.72 -9.24
CA LYS A 463 -10.62 -7.05 -9.23
C LYS A 463 -9.40 -7.07 -10.15
N LEU A 464 -9.51 -6.48 -11.34
CA LEU A 464 -8.43 -6.38 -12.32
C LEU A 464 -7.26 -5.56 -11.76
N GLY A 465 -7.53 -4.41 -11.13
CA GLY A 465 -6.53 -3.58 -10.46
C GLY A 465 -5.68 -4.39 -9.49
N LYS A 466 -6.32 -5.21 -8.64
CA LYS A 466 -5.61 -6.13 -7.73
C LYS A 466 -4.76 -7.16 -8.49
N ALA A 467 -5.29 -7.75 -9.57
CA ALA A 467 -4.56 -8.74 -10.38
C ALA A 467 -3.28 -8.15 -11.02
N ILE A 468 -3.33 -6.89 -11.44
CA ILE A 468 -2.18 -6.16 -11.97
C ILE A 468 -1.37 -5.41 -10.90
N LYS A 469 -1.58 -5.73 -9.61
CA LYS A 469 -0.86 -5.19 -8.44
C LYS A 469 -0.97 -3.66 -8.27
N LYS A 470 -2.13 -3.10 -8.62
CA LYS A 470 -2.53 -1.73 -8.31
C LYS A 470 -3.38 -1.66 -7.05
N THR A 471 -3.29 -0.54 -6.35
CA THR A 471 -4.25 -0.10 -5.34
C THR A 471 -5.32 0.70 -6.07
N ALA A 472 -6.46 0.06 -6.32
CA ALA A 472 -7.59 0.70 -6.97
C ALA A 472 -8.42 1.50 -5.95
N VAL A 473 -8.66 2.78 -6.24
CA VAL A 473 -9.49 3.67 -5.41
C VAL A 473 -10.58 4.26 -6.30
N VAL A 474 -11.84 4.20 -5.87
CA VAL A 474 -12.97 4.73 -6.64
C VAL A 474 -13.11 6.24 -6.41
N SER A 475 -13.24 6.98 -7.50
CA SER A 475 -13.61 8.40 -7.51
C SER A 475 -14.92 8.61 -8.26
N GLY A 476 -15.70 9.60 -7.83
CA GLY A 476 -16.74 10.21 -8.67
C GLY A 476 -16.15 11.05 -9.81
N VAL A 477 -17.02 11.54 -10.69
CA VAL A 477 -16.63 12.42 -11.80
C VAL A 477 -16.57 13.86 -11.31
N CYS A 478 -15.35 14.41 -11.25
CA CYS A 478 -15.10 15.84 -11.15
C CYS A 478 -13.77 16.16 -11.81
N ASP A 479 -13.52 17.44 -12.07
CA ASP A 479 -12.25 17.86 -12.68
C ASP A 479 -11.08 17.55 -11.74
N GLY A 480 -10.14 16.73 -12.21
CA GLY A 480 -9.00 16.26 -11.44
C GLY A 480 -9.29 15.13 -10.43
N PHE A 481 -10.52 14.61 -10.40
CA PHE A 481 -10.94 13.50 -9.53
C PHE A 481 -10.60 13.74 -8.05
N ILE A 482 -9.94 12.79 -7.37
CA ILE A 482 -9.44 12.99 -6.01
C ILE A 482 -8.03 13.58 -6.08
N GLY A 483 -7.12 12.87 -6.75
CA GLY A 483 -5.70 13.14 -6.68
C GLY A 483 -5.30 14.51 -7.23
N ASN A 484 -5.61 14.76 -8.51
CA ASN A 484 -5.15 15.96 -9.21
C ASN A 484 -5.88 17.21 -8.72
N ARG A 485 -7.15 17.05 -8.33
CA ARG A 485 -7.93 18.10 -7.69
C ARG A 485 -7.26 18.61 -6.41
N MET A 486 -6.82 17.70 -5.55
CA MET A 486 -6.13 18.06 -4.32
C MET A 486 -4.72 18.60 -4.58
N ILE A 487 -3.93 17.99 -5.49
CA ILE A 487 -2.55 18.43 -5.75
C ILE A 487 -2.50 19.83 -6.37
N GLU A 488 -3.55 20.26 -7.09
CA GLU A 488 -3.67 21.61 -7.61
C GLU A 488 -3.61 22.65 -6.48
N GLN A 489 -4.30 22.42 -5.36
CA GLN A 489 -4.30 23.33 -4.21
C GLN A 489 -2.94 23.37 -3.49
N TYR A 490 -2.28 22.22 -3.41
CA TYR A 490 -0.91 22.12 -2.91
C TYR A 490 0.08 22.90 -3.76
N SER A 491 0.02 22.74 -5.10
CA SER A 491 0.86 23.50 -6.02
C SER A 491 0.53 25.00 -6.03
N ARG A 492 -0.74 25.36 -5.85
CA ARG A 492 -1.18 26.76 -5.73
C ARG A 492 -0.50 27.43 -4.53
N GLN A 493 -0.51 26.77 -3.37
CA GLN A 493 0.16 27.28 -2.17
C GLN A 493 1.69 27.29 -2.29
N ALA A 494 2.29 26.31 -2.99
CA ALA A 494 3.72 26.35 -3.30
C ALA A 494 4.09 27.62 -4.10
N GLY A 495 3.26 28.01 -5.08
CA GLY A 495 3.46 29.24 -5.84
C GLY A 495 3.41 30.51 -4.99
N PHE A 496 2.42 30.64 -4.10
CA PHE A 496 2.32 31.81 -3.21
C PHE A 496 3.47 31.88 -2.20
N LEU A 497 3.97 30.75 -1.71
CA LEU A 497 5.18 30.71 -0.90
C LEU A 497 6.38 31.31 -1.65
N LEU A 498 6.50 31.10 -2.97
CA LEU A 498 7.52 31.78 -3.77
C LEU A 498 7.31 33.28 -3.83
N GLU A 499 6.09 33.77 -4.00
CA GLU A 499 5.82 35.21 -4.03
C GLU A 499 6.15 35.87 -2.68
N GLU A 500 5.92 35.19 -1.58
CA GLU A 500 6.08 35.75 -0.23
C GLU A 500 7.50 35.68 0.33
N GLY A 501 8.40 34.87 -0.24
CA GLY A 501 9.81 34.90 0.14
C GLY A 501 10.59 33.59 0.02
N CYS A 502 9.94 32.46 -0.26
CA CYS A 502 10.64 31.19 -0.41
C CYS A 502 11.31 31.02 -1.77
N THR A 503 12.34 30.18 -1.80
CA THR A 503 12.88 29.62 -3.06
C THR A 503 12.30 28.21 -3.30
N PRO A 504 12.35 27.67 -4.54
CA PRO A 504 11.92 26.31 -4.81
C PRO A 504 12.60 25.27 -3.92
N GLN A 505 13.91 25.44 -3.68
CA GLN A 505 14.73 24.56 -2.85
C GLN A 505 14.27 24.56 -1.39
N GLN A 506 13.91 25.73 -0.87
CA GLN A 506 13.46 25.86 0.51
C GLN A 506 12.15 25.09 0.73
N VAL A 507 11.20 25.24 -0.19
CA VAL A 507 9.90 24.58 -0.10
C VAL A 507 10.04 23.07 -0.28
N ASP A 508 10.77 22.63 -1.30
CA ASP A 508 11.01 21.20 -1.55
C ASP A 508 11.70 20.56 -0.34
N LYS A 509 12.75 21.19 0.19
CA LYS A 509 13.48 20.66 1.36
C LYS A 509 12.60 20.57 2.61
N ALA A 510 11.73 21.56 2.87
CA ALA A 510 10.86 21.54 4.03
C ALA A 510 9.84 20.39 3.97
N VAL A 511 9.21 20.19 2.80
CA VAL A 511 8.19 19.13 2.64
C VAL A 511 8.79 17.73 2.48
N GLU A 512 9.99 17.61 1.91
CA GLU A 512 10.75 16.35 1.89
C GLU A 512 11.25 15.97 3.29
N LYS A 513 11.67 16.95 4.09
CA LYS A 513 11.99 16.75 5.52
C LYS A 513 10.77 16.34 6.33
N PHE A 514 9.59 16.88 6.02
CA PHE A 514 8.32 16.41 6.59
C PHE A 514 8.05 14.94 6.24
N GLY A 515 8.38 14.54 5.00
CA GLY A 515 8.44 13.15 4.58
C GLY A 515 7.98 12.84 3.16
N PHE A 516 7.63 13.84 2.35
CA PHE A 516 7.27 13.58 0.95
C PHE A 516 8.45 13.01 0.18
N ALA A 517 8.17 12.11 -0.76
CA ALA A 517 9.21 11.54 -1.63
C ALA A 517 9.88 12.59 -2.54
N MET A 518 9.14 13.65 -2.88
CA MET A 518 9.60 14.73 -3.76
C MET A 518 8.79 16.00 -3.47
N GLY A 519 9.45 17.15 -3.39
CA GLY A 519 8.78 18.44 -3.25
C GLY A 519 8.01 18.89 -4.51
N PRO A 520 7.12 19.90 -4.38
CA PRO A 520 6.26 20.36 -5.48
C PRO A 520 7.02 20.77 -6.73
N PHE A 521 8.19 21.40 -6.58
CA PHE A 521 8.92 21.97 -7.71
C PHE A 521 9.71 20.92 -8.48
N ARG A 522 10.40 20.01 -7.78
CA ARG A 522 10.99 18.81 -8.38
C ARG A 522 9.93 17.92 -9.05
N MET A 523 8.74 17.80 -8.45
CA MET A 523 7.62 17.07 -9.04
C MET A 523 7.13 17.74 -10.33
N GLY A 524 6.97 19.07 -10.34
CA GLY A 524 6.64 19.84 -11.54
C GLY A 524 7.66 19.66 -12.66
N ASP A 525 8.95 19.69 -12.33
CA ASP A 525 10.04 19.48 -13.30
C ASP A 525 10.08 18.05 -13.84
N LEU A 526 9.69 17.04 -13.05
CA LEU A 526 9.59 15.65 -13.50
C LEU A 526 8.39 15.44 -14.42
N ALA A 527 7.23 15.99 -14.07
CA ALA A 527 6.00 15.86 -14.85
C ALA A 527 6.06 16.64 -16.16
N GLY A 528 6.62 17.85 -16.12
CA GLY A 528 6.61 18.83 -17.19
C GLY A 528 5.75 20.05 -16.81
N ASN A 529 6.39 21.20 -16.60
CA ASN A 529 5.69 22.41 -16.14
C ASN A 529 4.68 22.96 -17.18
N ASP A 530 4.89 22.67 -18.46
CA ASP A 530 4.00 23.01 -19.57
C ASP A 530 2.63 22.32 -19.48
N ILE A 531 2.54 21.14 -18.86
CA ILE A 531 1.26 20.45 -18.64
C ILE A 531 0.40 21.30 -17.69
N GLY A 532 0.97 21.69 -16.54
CA GLY A 532 0.29 22.58 -15.60
C GLY A 532 -0.01 23.96 -16.20
N TRP A 533 0.84 24.47 -17.09
CA TRP A 533 0.62 25.74 -17.79
C TRP A 533 -0.58 25.69 -18.73
N ALA A 534 -0.75 24.61 -19.50
CA ALA A 534 -1.92 24.43 -20.36
C ALA A 534 -3.22 24.39 -19.53
N ILE A 535 -3.21 23.68 -18.40
CA ILE A 535 -4.35 23.62 -17.46
C ILE A 535 -4.66 25.01 -16.91
N ARG A 536 -3.66 25.77 -16.44
CA ARG A 536 -3.88 27.13 -15.91
C ARG A 536 -4.42 28.09 -16.97
N LYS A 537 -3.92 28.03 -18.21
CA LYS A 537 -4.47 28.82 -19.33
C LYS A 537 -5.96 28.54 -19.56
N ARG A 538 -6.35 27.27 -19.54
CA ARG A 538 -7.77 26.86 -19.60
C ARG A 538 -8.55 27.44 -18.41
N ARG A 539 -8.01 27.31 -17.20
CA ARG A 539 -8.63 27.81 -15.95
C ARG A 539 -8.82 29.32 -15.91
N TYR A 540 -7.90 30.10 -16.47
CA TYR A 540 -8.08 31.55 -16.56
C TYR A 540 -9.32 31.95 -17.37
N LEU A 541 -9.74 31.10 -18.32
CA LEU A 541 -10.97 31.28 -19.08
C LEU A 541 -12.19 30.71 -18.34
N GLU A 542 -12.07 29.52 -17.77
CA GLU A 542 -13.19 28.81 -17.11
C GLU A 542 -13.54 29.39 -15.73
N LYS A 543 -12.54 29.83 -14.98
CA LYS A 543 -12.62 30.27 -13.57
C LYS A 543 -11.73 31.51 -13.36
N PRO A 544 -12.06 32.67 -13.95
CA PRO A 544 -11.21 33.87 -13.91
C PRO A 544 -10.93 34.40 -12.50
N ASN A 545 -11.79 34.08 -11.52
CA ASN A 545 -11.63 34.49 -10.13
C ASN A 545 -10.66 33.59 -9.34
N MET A 546 -10.25 32.43 -9.88
CA MET A 546 -9.30 31.54 -9.21
C MET A 546 -7.88 32.10 -9.35
N LYS A 547 -7.29 32.51 -8.23
CA LYS A 547 -5.97 33.13 -8.21
C LYS A 547 -4.86 32.09 -8.19
N TYR A 548 -3.88 32.21 -9.08
CA TYR A 548 -2.64 31.43 -9.04
C TYR A 548 -1.45 32.39 -8.98
N SER A 549 -0.33 31.94 -8.42
CA SER A 549 0.93 32.64 -8.63
C SER A 549 1.30 32.60 -10.12
N LYS A 550 1.81 33.73 -10.63
CA LYS A 550 2.31 33.84 -12.00
C LYS A 550 3.71 33.27 -12.19
N THR A 551 4.43 32.95 -11.11
CA THR A 551 5.80 32.39 -11.16
C THR A 551 5.90 31.17 -12.08
N ALA A 552 4.92 30.27 -12.02
CA ALA A 552 4.91 29.06 -12.85
C ALA A 552 4.60 29.33 -14.33
N ASP A 553 3.86 30.40 -14.65
CA ASP A 553 3.61 30.82 -16.04
C ASP A 553 4.87 31.46 -16.63
N LEU A 554 5.51 32.37 -15.88
CA LEU A 554 6.77 33.02 -16.25
C LEU A 554 7.86 31.98 -16.54
N LEU A 555 7.95 30.93 -15.73
CA LEU A 555 8.88 29.83 -15.96
C LEU A 555 8.66 29.15 -17.34
N CYS A 556 7.40 28.89 -17.68
CA CYS A 556 7.05 28.26 -18.96
C CYS A 556 7.26 29.20 -20.15
N GLU A 557 7.02 30.50 -19.99
CA GLU A 557 7.30 31.52 -21.02
C GLU A 557 8.80 31.59 -21.37
N MET A 558 9.68 31.21 -20.43
CA MET A 558 11.12 31.06 -20.66
C MET A 558 11.51 29.71 -21.30
N GLY A 559 10.55 28.85 -21.66
CA GLY A 559 10.80 27.53 -22.22
C GLY A 559 11.32 26.49 -21.21
N ARG A 560 11.20 26.76 -19.91
CA ARG A 560 11.77 25.93 -18.84
C ARG A 560 10.75 24.86 -18.38
N PHE A 561 10.58 23.83 -19.19
CA PHE A 561 9.57 22.79 -18.98
C PHE A 561 10.00 21.62 -18.08
N GLY A 562 11.16 21.68 -17.43
CA GLY A 562 11.62 20.66 -16.49
C GLY A 562 12.72 19.76 -17.04
N GLN A 563 12.78 18.52 -16.55
CA GLN A 563 13.84 17.56 -16.87
C GLN A 563 13.94 17.25 -18.37
N LYS A 564 12.79 17.24 -19.07
CA LYS A 564 12.74 16.96 -20.51
C LYS A 564 13.42 18.02 -21.38
N THR A 565 13.57 19.25 -20.87
CA THR A 565 14.28 20.36 -21.53
C THR A 565 15.64 20.63 -20.87
N GLY A 566 16.04 19.85 -19.85
CA GLY A 566 17.23 20.11 -19.05
C GLY A 566 17.11 21.32 -18.11
N ALA A 567 15.94 21.96 -18.05
CA ALA A 567 15.74 23.25 -17.40
C ALA A 567 14.27 23.43 -17.00
N GLY A 568 14.03 23.62 -15.70
CA GLY A 568 12.73 23.90 -15.07
C GLY A 568 12.91 24.86 -13.89
N TRP A 569 12.25 24.59 -12.76
CA TRP A 569 12.55 25.25 -11.48
C TRP A 569 14.02 25.04 -11.07
N TYR A 570 14.59 23.92 -11.52
CA TYR A 570 16.00 23.56 -11.37
C TYR A 570 16.68 23.43 -12.73
N ASP A 571 18.01 23.42 -12.73
CA ASP A 571 18.82 23.03 -13.89
C ASP A 571 19.19 21.54 -13.79
N TYR A 572 19.17 20.84 -14.93
CA TYR A 572 19.45 19.41 -15.02
C TYR A 572 20.56 19.14 -16.03
N GLN A 573 21.55 18.35 -15.60
CA GLN A 573 22.66 17.93 -16.46
C GLN A 573 22.44 16.50 -16.94
N ALA A 574 22.67 16.24 -18.22
CA ALA A 574 22.57 14.90 -18.78
C ALA A 574 23.46 13.91 -18.00
N GLY A 575 22.89 12.76 -17.63
CA GLY A 575 23.58 11.73 -16.85
C GLY A 575 23.63 11.96 -15.34
N LYS A 576 23.24 13.14 -14.84
CA LYS A 576 23.07 13.41 -13.40
C LYS A 576 21.60 13.44 -13.03
N ARG A 577 21.30 13.02 -11.79
CA ARG A 577 19.93 13.00 -11.25
C ARG A 577 19.62 14.21 -10.35
N ASP A 578 20.64 15.01 -10.05
CA ASP A 578 20.53 16.11 -9.11
C ASP A 578 19.72 17.26 -9.73
N ALA A 579 18.83 17.84 -8.92
CA ALA A 579 18.12 19.06 -9.26
C ALA A 579 18.99 20.24 -8.77
N LEU A 580 19.65 20.94 -9.69
CA LEU A 580 20.58 22.02 -9.35
C LEU A 580 19.83 23.35 -9.21
N PRO A 581 20.04 24.13 -8.14
CA PRO A 581 19.44 25.45 -8.02
C PRO A 581 19.79 26.35 -9.21
N SER A 582 18.82 27.11 -9.72
CA SER A 582 18.98 27.93 -10.91
C SER A 582 18.94 29.42 -10.61
N ALA A 583 20.06 30.11 -10.78
CA ALA A 583 20.14 31.56 -10.59
C ALA A 583 19.22 32.34 -11.56
N VAL A 584 18.85 31.74 -12.69
CA VAL A 584 17.89 32.30 -13.64
C VAL A 584 16.48 32.32 -13.04
N VAL A 585 16.09 31.24 -12.35
CA VAL A 585 14.80 31.12 -11.67
C VAL A 585 14.75 32.04 -10.46
N ASP A 586 15.83 32.13 -9.67
CA ASP A 586 15.89 33.04 -8.52
C ASP A 586 15.69 34.50 -8.95
N LYS A 587 16.38 34.95 -10.02
CA LYS A 587 16.19 36.28 -10.60
C LYS A 587 14.77 36.52 -11.13
N MET A 588 14.15 35.51 -11.74
CA MET A 588 12.77 35.59 -12.22
C MET A 588 11.80 35.82 -11.05
N ILE A 589 11.93 35.04 -9.97
CA ILE A 589 11.09 35.16 -8.77
C ILE A 589 11.30 36.53 -8.12
N GLU A 590 12.55 36.99 -7.96
CA GLU A 590 12.85 38.31 -7.42
C GLU A 590 12.25 39.45 -8.26
N GLY A 591 12.34 39.35 -9.59
CA GLY A 591 11.72 40.31 -10.51
C GLY A 591 10.20 40.34 -10.37
N HIS A 592 9.58 39.16 -10.28
CA HIS A 592 8.13 39.03 -10.09
C HIS A 592 7.66 39.62 -8.76
N ARG A 593 8.38 39.38 -7.65
CA ARG A 593 8.08 40.00 -6.35
C ARG A 593 8.13 41.52 -6.40
N LYS A 594 9.14 42.09 -7.07
CA LYS A 594 9.26 43.54 -7.28
C LYS A 594 8.09 44.09 -8.08
N ALA A 595 7.67 43.41 -9.15
CA ALA A 595 6.52 43.80 -9.96
C ALA A 595 5.20 43.79 -9.17
N LEU A 596 5.06 42.87 -8.21
CA LEU A 596 3.90 42.82 -7.30
C LEU A 596 4.00 43.78 -6.11
N GLY A 597 5.13 44.46 -5.90
CA GLY A 597 5.36 45.30 -4.72
C GLY A 597 5.44 44.49 -3.40
N ILE A 598 5.77 43.20 -3.46
CA ILE A 598 5.85 42.32 -2.29
C ILE A 598 7.26 42.37 -1.70
N THR A 599 7.34 42.71 -0.41
CA THR A 599 8.59 42.59 0.35
C THR A 599 8.74 41.15 0.84
N PRO A 600 9.81 40.42 0.45
CA PRO A 600 10.02 39.05 0.89
C PRO A 600 10.10 38.95 2.42
N ARG A 601 9.40 37.98 3.02
CA ARG A 601 9.49 37.66 4.43
C ARG A 601 10.13 36.28 4.64
N ARG A 602 10.70 36.08 5.83
CA ARG A 602 11.16 34.76 6.24
C ARG A 602 9.96 33.87 6.56
N ILE A 603 9.87 32.73 5.89
CA ILE A 603 8.83 31.71 6.11
C ILE A 603 9.50 30.47 6.72
N SER A 604 8.90 29.93 7.79
CA SER A 604 9.44 28.76 8.49
C SER A 604 9.10 27.45 7.75
N ASP A 605 9.91 26.40 7.99
CA ASP A 605 9.62 25.04 7.50
C ASP A 605 8.19 24.59 7.89
N ASP A 606 7.77 24.88 9.13
CA ASP A 606 6.44 24.49 9.63
C ASP A 606 5.32 25.24 8.91
N GLU A 607 5.50 26.52 8.61
CA GLU A 607 4.51 27.27 7.84
C GLU A 607 4.39 26.74 6.41
N ILE A 608 5.53 26.45 5.75
CA ILE A 608 5.55 25.82 4.42
C ILE A 608 4.77 24.50 4.46
N VAL A 609 5.13 23.61 5.38
CA VAL A 609 4.49 22.29 5.51
C VAL A 609 3.01 22.43 5.80
N HIS A 610 2.60 23.30 6.73
CA HIS A 610 1.20 23.47 7.07
C HIS A 610 0.38 24.08 5.94
N ARG A 611 0.88 25.08 5.21
CA ARG A 611 0.15 25.61 4.04
C ARG A 611 -0.02 24.54 2.97
N LEU A 612 1.05 23.81 2.67
CA LEU A 612 1.01 22.75 1.69
C LEU A 612 0.07 21.60 2.12
N VAL A 613 0.25 21.02 3.30
CA VAL A 613 -0.55 19.88 3.74
C VAL A 613 -1.99 20.26 4.07
N PHE A 614 -2.25 21.42 4.67
CA PHE A 614 -3.63 21.80 5.01
C PHE A 614 -4.43 22.22 3.79
N SER A 615 -3.79 22.67 2.71
CA SER A 615 -4.49 22.82 1.43
C SER A 615 -5.04 21.49 0.91
N LEU A 616 -4.24 20.42 0.97
CA LEU A 616 -4.67 19.06 0.65
C LEU A 616 -5.84 18.62 1.54
N VAL A 617 -5.71 18.83 2.85
CA VAL A 617 -6.75 18.43 3.83
C VAL A 617 -8.06 19.15 3.56
N ASN A 618 -8.02 20.46 3.26
CA ASN A 618 -9.23 21.23 2.99
C ASN A 618 -9.95 20.74 1.74
N GLU A 619 -9.21 20.53 0.66
CA GLU A 619 -9.76 20.02 -0.59
C GLU A 619 -10.27 18.58 -0.43
N GLY A 620 -9.55 17.74 0.32
CA GLY A 620 -9.98 16.40 0.67
C GLY A 620 -11.29 16.40 1.46
N ALA A 621 -11.50 17.37 2.34
CA ALA A 621 -12.76 17.53 3.07
C ALA A 621 -13.93 17.93 2.15
N HIS A 622 -13.70 18.79 1.15
CA HIS A 622 -14.69 19.09 0.11
C HIS A 622 -15.03 17.85 -0.73
N ILE A 623 -14.02 17.09 -1.17
CA ILE A 623 -14.20 15.84 -1.93
C ILE A 623 -15.07 14.82 -1.16
N LEU A 624 -14.90 14.73 0.17
CA LEU A 624 -15.72 13.87 1.02
C LEU A 624 -17.15 14.40 1.22
N GLU A 625 -17.33 15.72 1.23
CA GLU A 625 -18.64 16.35 1.36
C GLU A 625 -19.46 16.20 0.07
N GLU A 626 -18.81 16.32 -1.07
CA GLU A 626 -19.41 16.16 -2.40
C GLU A 626 -19.64 14.69 -2.79
N GLY A 627 -19.13 13.73 -2.00
CA GLY A 627 -19.26 12.30 -2.29
C GLY A 627 -18.39 11.81 -3.44
N ILE A 628 -17.39 12.59 -3.87
CA ILE A 628 -16.41 12.19 -4.89
C ILE A 628 -15.52 11.06 -4.37
N ALA A 629 -15.08 11.13 -3.11
CA ALA A 629 -14.50 9.98 -2.40
C ALA A 629 -15.50 9.45 -1.37
N SER A 630 -15.58 8.12 -1.25
CA SER A 630 -16.55 7.49 -0.34
C SER A 630 -16.19 7.61 1.14
N LYS A 631 -14.89 7.73 1.46
CA LYS A 631 -14.34 7.73 2.81
C LYS A 631 -12.93 8.34 2.86
N ALA A 632 -12.55 8.87 4.01
CA ALA A 632 -11.27 9.57 4.20
C ALA A 632 -10.05 8.67 3.91
N SER A 633 -10.13 7.39 4.27
CA SER A 633 -9.06 6.42 3.97
C SER A 633 -8.80 6.26 2.46
N ASP A 634 -9.80 6.46 1.59
CA ASP A 634 -9.61 6.37 0.14
C ASP A 634 -8.72 7.51 -0.36
N ILE A 635 -8.93 8.73 0.18
CA ILE A 635 -8.07 9.89 -0.09
C ILE A 635 -6.65 9.64 0.40
N ASP A 636 -6.51 9.07 1.61
CA ASP A 636 -5.20 8.73 2.16
C ASP A 636 -4.49 7.70 1.27
N MET A 637 -5.19 6.68 0.76
CA MET A 637 -4.61 5.71 -0.17
C MET A 637 -4.16 6.34 -1.49
N VAL A 638 -4.93 7.29 -2.05
CA VAL A 638 -4.53 8.07 -3.23
C VAL A 638 -3.19 8.77 -2.98
N TYR A 639 -3.06 9.45 -1.85
CA TYR A 639 -1.86 10.21 -1.52
C TYR A 639 -0.64 9.35 -1.19
N LEU A 640 -0.85 8.23 -0.49
CA LEU A 640 0.20 7.25 -0.19
C LEU A 640 0.74 6.56 -1.44
N THR A 641 -0.13 6.25 -2.42
CA THR A 641 0.22 5.40 -3.57
C THR A 641 0.44 6.14 -4.89
N GLY A 642 0.00 7.39 -4.98
CA GLY A 642 0.11 8.25 -6.17
C GLY A 642 0.99 9.48 -6.01
N TYR A 643 1.05 10.07 -4.80
CA TYR A 643 1.66 11.39 -4.58
C TYR A 643 2.85 11.39 -3.61
N GLY A 644 3.27 10.21 -3.14
CA GLY A 644 4.46 10.08 -2.30
C GLY A 644 4.33 10.71 -0.92
N PHE A 645 3.11 10.78 -0.37
CA PHE A 645 2.90 11.20 1.02
C PHE A 645 3.58 10.22 1.99
N PRO A 646 4.19 10.70 3.10
CA PRO A 646 4.93 9.83 4.02
C PRO A 646 4.07 8.74 4.66
N LEU A 647 4.44 7.48 4.42
CA LEU A 647 3.72 6.31 4.94
C LEU A 647 3.64 6.29 6.48
N TRP A 648 4.69 6.73 7.19
CA TRP A 648 4.69 6.80 8.66
C TRP A 648 3.75 7.88 9.23
N ARG A 649 3.11 8.68 8.37
CA ARG A 649 2.05 9.65 8.74
C ARG A 649 0.66 9.24 8.23
N GLY A 650 0.57 8.17 7.44
CA GLY A 650 -0.67 7.48 7.06
C GLY A 650 -1.51 8.13 5.97
N GLY A 651 -1.34 9.42 5.70
CA GLY A 651 -2.07 10.15 4.66
C GLY A 651 -2.46 11.55 5.14
N PRO A 652 -2.86 12.48 4.25
CA PRO A 652 -3.25 13.83 4.63
C PRO A 652 -4.42 13.87 5.63
N MET A 653 -5.44 13.03 5.48
CA MET A 653 -6.62 13.03 6.34
C MET A 653 -6.29 12.46 7.72
N LEU A 654 -5.57 11.33 7.79
CA LEU A 654 -5.08 10.82 9.07
C LEU A 654 -4.09 11.79 9.75
N TYR A 655 -3.22 12.45 9.00
CA TYR A 655 -2.31 13.45 9.55
C TYR A 655 -3.10 14.60 10.19
N ALA A 656 -4.17 15.07 9.55
CA ALA A 656 -5.06 16.09 10.12
C ALA A 656 -5.71 15.61 11.44
N ASP A 657 -6.14 14.35 11.50
CA ASP A 657 -6.69 13.75 12.73
C ASP A 657 -5.65 13.66 13.85
N GLN A 658 -4.40 13.31 13.52
CA GLN A 658 -3.30 13.22 14.50
C GLN A 658 -2.82 14.61 14.97
N TYR A 659 -2.84 15.61 14.09
CA TYR A 659 -2.54 17.00 14.42
C TYR A 659 -3.68 17.67 15.21
N GLY A 660 -4.92 17.19 15.02
CA GLY A 660 -6.15 17.69 15.61
C GLY A 660 -6.87 18.69 14.71
N LEU A 661 -8.11 18.38 14.31
CA LEU A 661 -8.87 19.19 13.36
C LEU A 661 -9.14 20.63 13.85
N PHE A 662 -9.25 20.83 15.16
CA PHE A 662 -9.29 22.17 15.75
C PHE A 662 -8.05 23.00 15.40
N ASN A 663 -6.86 22.41 15.55
CA ASN A 663 -5.59 23.06 15.25
C ASN A 663 -5.43 23.34 13.75
N VAL A 664 -5.90 22.41 12.91
CA VAL A 664 -5.95 22.60 11.45
C VAL A 664 -6.82 23.80 11.08
N ALA A 665 -8.07 23.84 11.56
CA ALA A 665 -9.00 24.93 11.28
C ALA A 665 -8.48 26.29 11.80
N HIS A 666 -7.83 26.31 12.96
CA HIS A 666 -7.24 27.53 13.51
C HIS A 666 -6.03 28.01 12.68
N ALA A 667 -5.18 27.09 12.21
CA ALA A 667 -4.08 27.44 11.31
C ALA A 667 -4.60 28.02 9.98
N MET A 668 -5.66 27.43 9.42
CA MET A 668 -6.32 27.97 8.21
C MET A 668 -6.86 29.38 8.44
N LYS A 669 -7.54 29.65 9.56
CA LYS A 669 -8.00 31.01 9.92
C LYS A 669 -6.84 32.02 10.01
N ARG A 670 -5.69 31.60 10.54
CA ARG A 670 -4.47 32.44 10.55
C ARG A 670 -3.95 32.68 9.14
N PHE A 671 -3.90 31.66 8.28
CA PHE A 671 -3.48 31.84 6.88
C PHE A 671 -4.45 32.73 6.09
N ALA A 672 -5.74 32.70 6.40
CA ALA A 672 -6.74 33.59 5.80
C ALA A 672 -6.50 35.08 6.10
N GLN A 673 -5.73 35.41 7.14
CA GLN A 673 -5.34 36.80 7.47
C GLN A 673 -4.14 37.29 6.65
N ASN A 674 -3.51 36.42 5.84
CA ASN A 674 -2.38 36.80 5.01
C ASN A 674 -2.85 37.69 3.85
N PRO A 675 -2.40 38.96 3.76
CA PRO A 675 -2.84 39.87 2.70
C PRO A 675 -2.31 39.49 1.31
N HIS A 676 -1.31 38.60 1.24
CA HIS A 676 -0.69 38.14 -0.01
C HIS A 676 -1.26 36.80 -0.51
N ASP A 677 -2.26 36.24 0.18
CA ASP A 677 -2.93 35.00 -0.20
C ASP A 677 -4.43 35.22 -0.46
N ASP A 678 -5.12 34.16 -0.85
CA ASP A 678 -6.57 34.15 -1.01
C ASP A 678 -7.26 33.78 0.33
N ALA A 679 -7.82 34.78 1.02
CA ALA A 679 -8.54 34.56 2.27
C ALA A 679 -9.74 33.60 2.13
N SER A 680 -10.35 33.53 0.94
CA SER A 680 -11.48 32.63 0.69
C SER A 680 -11.03 31.17 0.56
N PHE A 681 -9.83 30.94 0.02
CA PHE A 681 -9.22 29.62 -0.09
C PHE A 681 -8.99 28.95 1.27
N TRP A 682 -8.68 29.75 2.29
CA TRP A 682 -8.42 29.29 3.65
C TRP A 682 -9.66 29.18 4.52
N GLN A 683 -10.86 29.36 3.96
CA GLN A 683 -12.07 29.01 4.70
C GLN A 683 -12.12 27.49 4.87
N PRO A 684 -12.22 26.97 6.11
CA PRO A 684 -12.28 25.53 6.31
C PRO A 684 -13.54 24.95 5.65
N ALA A 685 -13.39 23.84 4.93
CA ALA A 685 -14.50 23.12 4.32
C ALA A 685 -15.59 22.83 5.38
N PRO A 686 -16.89 22.92 5.04
CA PRO A 686 -17.96 22.74 6.02
C PRO A 686 -17.86 21.44 6.80
N ARG A 687 -17.52 20.32 6.13
CA ARG A 687 -17.27 19.04 6.80
C ARG A 687 -16.13 19.10 7.82
N LEU A 688 -15.00 19.74 7.48
CA LEU A 688 -13.87 19.92 8.39
C LEU A 688 -14.26 20.78 9.59
N ALA A 689 -14.90 21.93 9.34
CA ALA A 689 -15.35 22.85 10.38
C ALA A 689 -16.30 22.17 11.38
N LYS A 690 -17.26 21.38 10.86
CA LYS A 690 -18.20 20.61 11.68
C LYS A 690 -17.49 19.57 12.56
N LEU A 691 -16.61 18.75 11.98
CA LEU A 691 -15.88 17.72 12.73
C LEU A 691 -14.98 18.35 13.81
N ALA A 692 -14.31 19.46 13.49
CA ALA A 692 -13.51 20.21 14.44
C ALA A 692 -14.34 20.75 15.62
N ALA A 693 -15.54 21.29 15.35
CA ALA A 693 -16.45 21.80 16.38
C ALA A 693 -17.02 20.69 17.27
N GLU A 694 -17.22 19.48 16.71
CA GLU A 694 -17.75 18.32 17.43
C GLU A 694 -16.67 17.49 18.15
N GLY A 695 -15.39 17.87 18.06
CA GLY A 695 -14.27 17.09 18.62
C GLY A 695 -14.08 15.72 17.97
N LYS A 696 -14.47 15.58 16.70
CA LYS A 696 -14.41 14.34 15.92
C LYS A 696 -13.22 14.32 14.94
N THR A 697 -13.00 13.17 14.35
CA THR A 697 -11.98 12.89 13.32
C THR A 697 -12.63 12.64 11.96
N PHE A 698 -11.83 12.69 10.89
CA PHE A 698 -12.25 12.20 9.58
C PHE A 698 -12.39 10.67 9.56
N ASN A 699 -11.48 9.98 10.25
CA ASN A 699 -11.37 8.51 10.27
C ASN A 699 -11.94 7.86 11.53
#